data_AF-A0A8S1E737-F1
#
_entry.id   AF-A0A8S1E737-F1
#
_cell.length_a   1.000
_cell.length_b   1.000
_cell.length_c   1.000
_cell.angle_alpha   90.00
_cell.angle_beta   90.00
_cell.angle_gamma   90.00
#
_symmetry.space_group_name_H-M   'P 1'
#
loop_
_entity.id
_entity.type
_entity.pdbx_description
1 polymer ?
#
loop_
_entity_poly.entity_id
_entity_poly.type
_entity_poly.pdbx_seq_one_letter_code
_entity_poly.pdbx_strand_id
1 'polypeptide(L)'
;MEMYSAKMAQIEKEIAKLPEVDDNELIKKRDNEQNILDELVEKCGKAEEFAEIEKDFEKKLSELKINKEKFEQLSKRHESNWDALYGDAEKPLPPWTNCVSQISEEIRSRLNFVENQLKNAQLSAQESKTNVKHLMDEEQKLNAKILVLEEQIFEESACEPEEISKRLKEVRIQLKKARKKLEPINAKIVLYDSWIEEVNEKSCCPLCERKFPSKSETSSFSQKLHDVSISFPNEQENLEKLVLKSEEQEAKLAKADVLGCELKKMRVDLKDVENKLEIAKNKLEASEDIVKEKLEGQKELSKNMEYVTALQKDVGIMDSLFETIQHLEKELSKLKRSLTSRSDNESYAELKKKCVQQETVVRDFARQVDEIQKAANHKNSLRAELNKIREQRVSLGESSAQAAHISDTIKQKNIELSECEEDISRYRREYPIAKSKLEAVTMERTQINDELRQEETKMMTEMNELKRKHQTMMQLNERLEMLTTTANELTLKRDYLRNINQQIEDFNNRKIQLELKVSNIDGSQSKLRTLQDQLTRLLIEKKMTELEDELDTLRRLGANRQTLKEATHSLRKINQDLDLIGKEFTRISAVLGENDLRLTESSKKLMTLDIVNAENNYRNVVLEQKIIEETIKDLEKYRKCFDDSLLKFHQEKMTAINEIIDELWRRVYNSTDIETIRIRSNTNESSAKNRAYDYTVLMVQEGGKEIDMRGRCSAGQKMLASLIIRIALAEVFGGLCSMIALDEPTTNLDDGKVEGMADVLVELIEARQAVDENGQIRGRQMQVRI
;
A
#
# COMPACT_ATOMS: atom_id res chain seq x y z
N MET A 1 27.59 -21.94 106.77
CA MET A 1 26.17 -22.16 107.14
C MET A 1 25.71 -21.27 108.29
N GLU A 2 26.55 -20.96 109.28
CA GLU A 2 26.14 -20.11 110.43
C GLU A 2 25.93 -18.62 110.10
N MET A 3 26.56 -18.09 109.04
CA MET A 3 26.40 -16.70 108.61
C MET A 3 25.03 -16.37 107.99
N TYR A 4 24.28 -17.39 107.52
CA TYR A 4 22.97 -17.22 106.88
C TYR A 4 21.81 -17.23 107.88
N SER A 5 22.01 -17.81 109.07
CA SER A 5 21.00 -17.90 110.14
C SER A 5 20.76 -16.54 110.82
N ALA A 6 21.84 -15.80 111.12
CA ALA A 6 21.74 -14.49 111.77
C ALA A 6 21.09 -13.41 110.89
N LYS A 7 21.20 -13.53 109.56
CA LYS A 7 20.65 -12.59 108.59
C LYS A 7 19.14 -12.74 108.39
N MET A 8 18.60 -13.96 108.55
CA MET A 8 17.15 -14.23 108.41
C MET A 8 16.33 -13.63 109.57
N ALA A 9 16.85 -13.66 110.80
CA ALA A 9 16.16 -13.13 111.99
C ALA A 9 16.03 -11.60 112.01
N GLN A 10 16.90 -10.88 111.29
CA GLN A 10 16.87 -9.41 111.22
C GLN A 10 15.81 -8.89 110.24
N ILE A 11 15.63 -9.59 109.11
CA ILE A 11 14.68 -9.22 108.04
C ILE A 11 13.23 -9.49 108.47
N GLU A 12 12.98 -10.54 109.26
CA GLU A 12 11.66 -10.84 109.85
C GLU A 12 11.11 -9.71 110.75
N LYS A 13 11.99 -8.93 111.38
CA LYS A 13 11.61 -7.86 112.31
C LYS A 13 11.27 -6.53 111.61
N GLU A 14 11.72 -6.34 110.37
CA GLU A 14 11.44 -5.15 109.56
C GLU A 14 10.13 -5.27 108.78
N ILE A 15 9.75 -6.49 108.35
CA ILE A 15 8.50 -6.75 107.62
C ILE A 15 7.25 -6.49 108.48
N ALA A 16 7.34 -6.66 109.80
CA ALA A 16 6.22 -6.49 110.73
C ALA A 16 5.79 -5.02 110.98
N LYS A 17 6.53 -4.03 110.43
CA LYS A 17 6.29 -2.59 110.68
C LYS A 17 5.61 -1.83 109.53
N LEU A 18 5.22 -2.49 108.44
CA LEU A 18 4.71 -1.82 107.23
C LEU A 18 3.18 -1.97 107.07
N PRO A 19 2.43 -0.87 106.80
CA PRO A 19 0.96 -0.89 106.69
C PRO A 19 0.45 -1.66 105.45
N GLU A 20 -0.84 -2.00 105.42
CA GLU A 20 -1.54 -2.56 104.24
C GLU A 20 -2.21 -1.46 103.43
N VAL A 21 -2.12 -1.55 102.10
CA VAL A 21 -2.73 -0.61 101.13
C VAL A 21 -3.76 -1.39 100.33
N ASP A 22 -4.98 -0.86 100.19
CA ASP A 22 -6.09 -1.43 99.41
C ASP A 22 -6.23 -0.66 98.09
N ASP A 23 -5.89 -1.30 96.97
CA ASP A 23 -5.69 -0.67 95.66
C ASP A 23 -6.93 -0.75 94.73
N ASN A 24 -8.05 -1.31 95.21
CA ASN A 24 -9.17 -1.71 94.35
C ASN A 24 -10.01 -0.55 93.78
N GLU A 25 -10.00 0.64 94.37
CA GLU A 25 -10.82 1.78 93.90
C GLU A 25 -10.20 2.53 92.71
N LEU A 26 -8.87 2.64 92.65
CA LEU A 26 -8.18 3.35 91.58
C LEU A 26 -8.16 2.55 90.27
N ILE A 27 -8.07 1.22 90.36
CA ILE A 27 -8.14 0.31 89.21
C ILE A 27 -9.52 0.39 88.54
N LYS A 28 -10.61 0.41 89.33
CA LYS A 28 -11.98 0.54 88.80
C LYS A 28 -12.21 1.88 88.08
N LYS A 29 -11.62 2.97 88.58
CA LYS A 29 -11.72 4.29 87.94
C LYS A 29 -10.97 4.32 86.61
N ARG A 30 -9.77 3.74 86.53
CA ARG A 30 -9.03 3.58 85.27
C ARG A 30 -9.83 2.79 84.22
N ASP A 31 -10.43 1.66 84.63
CA ASP A 31 -11.17 0.79 83.71
C ASP A 31 -12.44 1.46 83.16
N ASN A 32 -13.11 2.30 83.95
CA ASN A 32 -14.24 3.12 83.47
C ASN A 32 -13.80 4.17 82.44
N GLU A 33 -12.70 4.89 82.69
CA GLU A 33 -12.19 5.89 81.74
C GLU A 33 -11.68 5.24 80.44
N GLN A 34 -11.16 4.01 80.52
CA GLN A 34 -10.76 3.19 79.38
C GLN A 34 -11.97 2.79 78.51
N ASN A 35 -13.08 2.36 79.12
CA ASN A 35 -14.31 2.03 78.36
C ASN A 35 -14.87 3.26 77.61
N ILE A 36 -14.81 4.44 78.21
CA ILE A 36 -15.23 5.69 77.56
C ILE A 36 -14.31 6.02 76.38
N LEU A 37 -13.00 5.78 76.51
CA LEU A 37 -12.05 5.93 75.41
C LEU A 37 -12.34 4.96 74.27
N ASP A 38 -12.62 3.69 74.58
CA ASP A 38 -12.90 2.66 73.58
C ASP A 38 -14.19 2.99 72.79
N GLU A 39 -15.25 3.49 73.45
CA GLU A 39 -16.47 3.96 72.79
C GLU A 39 -16.24 5.18 71.87
N LEU A 40 -15.36 6.11 72.29
CA LEU A 40 -15.00 7.28 71.47
C LEU A 40 -14.15 6.89 70.27
N VAL A 41 -13.23 5.93 70.42
CA VAL A 41 -12.42 5.37 69.32
C VAL A 41 -13.30 4.67 68.29
N GLU A 42 -14.30 3.91 68.71
CA GLU A 42 -15.26 3.27 67.79
C GLU A 42 -16.08 4.30 66.99
N LYS A 43 -16.52 5.39 67.64
CA LYS A 43 -17.22 6.50 66.97
C LYS A 43 -16.31 7.28 66.01
N CYS A 44 -15.05 7.50 66.39
CA CYS A 44 -14.03 8.10 65.53
C CYS A 44 -13.77 7.26 64.27
N GLY A 45 -13.64 5.94 64.43
CA GLY A 45 -13.43 5.01 63.30
C GLY A 45 -14.58 5.07 62.29
N LYS A 46 -15.83 5.03 62.76
CA LYS A 46 -17.01 5.17 61.88
C LYS A 46 -17.02 6.52 61.16
N ALA A 47 -16.71 7.63 61.85
CA ALA A 47 -16.66 8.96 61.25
C ALA A 47 -15.51 9.10 60.21
N GLU A 48 -14.39 8.41 60.41
CA GLU A 48 -13.28 8.34 59.45
C GLU A 48 -13.67 7.62 58.17
N GLU A 49 -14.31 6.44 58.29
CA GLU A 49 -14.84 5.69 57.15
C GLU A 49 -15.85 6.51 56.32
N PHE A 50 -16.74 7.26 56.98
CA PHE A 50 -17.67 8.16 56.28
C PHE A 50 -16.97 9.31 55.56
N ALA A 51 -15.96 9.92 56.18
CA ALA A 51 -15.19 11.01 55.56
C ALA A 51 -14.39 10.51 54.34
N GLU A 52 -13.88 9.28 54.37
CA GLU A 52 -13.25 8.63 53.21
C GLU A 52 -14.25 8.37 52.08
N ILE A 53 -15.45 7.89 52.40
CA ILE A 53 -16.54 7.67 51.43
C ILE A 53 -16.97 9.00 50.78
N GLU A 54 -17.08 10.08 51.54
CA GLU A 54 -17.44 11.41 51.05
C GLU A 54 -16.38 11.98 50.10
N LYS A 55 -15.10 11.84 50.46
CA LYS A 55 -13.96 12.21 49.61
C LYS A 55 -13.90 11.39 48.32
N ASP A 56 -14.16 10.08 48.39
CA ASP A 56 -14.20 9.23 47.19
C ASP A 56 -15.40 9.58 46.29
N PHE A 57 -16.56 9.92 46.87
CA PHE A 57 -17.72 10.41 46.13
C PHE A 57 -17.42 11.71 45.39
N GLU A 58 -16.82 12.71 46.04
CA GLU A 58 -16.44 13.98 45.39
C GLU A 58 -15.43 13.78 44.26
N LYS A 59 -14.42 12.93 44.48
CA LYS A 59 -13.42 12.60 43.48
C LYS A 59 -14.07 11.98 42.24
N LYS A 60 -14.90 10.94 42.41
CA LYS A 60 -15.61 10.29 41.30
C LYS A 60 -16.61 11.21 40.61
N LEU A 61 -17.23 12.14 41.34
CA LEU A 61 -18.14 13.15 40.77
C LEU A 61 -17.39 14.15 39.88
N SER A 62 -16.18 14.55 40.29
CA SER A 62 -15.32 15.41 39.45
C SER A 62 -14.87 14.69 38.18
N GLU A 63 -14.50 13.42 38.28
CA GLU A 63 -14.10 12.58 37.15
C GLU A 63 -15.26 12.36 36.16
N LEU A 64 -16.47 12.13 36.67
CA LEU A 64 -17.69 12.05 35.87
C LEU A 64 -17.90 13.30 35.01
N LYS A 65 -17.76 14.50 35.61
CA LYS A 65 -17.95 15.77 34.89
C LYS A 65 -16.94 15.92 33.75
N ILE A 66 -15.67 15.65 34.01
CA ILE A 66 -14.60 15.74 33.01
C ILE A 66 -14.87 14.77 31.85
N ASN A 67 -15.27 13.53 32.14
CA ASN A 67 -15.54 12.54 31.10
C ASN A 67 -16.79 12.90 30.28
N LYS A 68 -17.84 13.46 30.90
CA LYS A 68 -19.02 13.98 30.18
C LYS A 68 -18.68 15.14 29.25
N GLU A 69 -17.87 16.10 29.70
CA GLU A 69 -17.44 17.22 28.86
C GLU A 69 -16.62 16.76 27.65
N LYS A 70 -15.68 15.82 27.85
CA LYS A 70 -14.91 15.22 26.75
C LYS A 70 -15.81 14.48 25.75
N PHE A 71 -16.75 13.70 26.26
CA PHE A 71 -17.71 12.97 25.44
C PHE A 71 -18.60 13.92 24.62
N GLU A 72 -19.06 15.02 25.21
CA GLU A 72 -19.87 16.02 24.51
C GLU A 72 -19.09 16.77 23.43
N GLN A 73 -17.82 17.09 23.68
CA GLN A 73 -16.93 17.70 22.67
C GLN A 73 -16.72 16.80 21.45
N LEU A 74 -16.46 15.51 21.68
CA LEU A 74 -16.31 14.53 20.59
C LEU A 74 -17.63 14.31 19.85
N SER A 75 -18.76 14.27 20.57
CA SER A 75 -20.09 14.14 19.97
C SER A 75 -20.41 15.32 19.04
N LYS A 76 -20.16 16.56 19.48
CA LYS A 76 -20.36 17.78 18.66
C LYS A 76 -19.44 17.81 17.44
N ARG A 77 -18.19 17.40 17.58
CA ARG A 77 -17.23 17.35 16.47
C ARG A 77 -17.69 16.46 15.32
N HIS A 78 -18.36 15.36 15.64
CA HIS A 78 -18.77 14.34 14.68
C HIS A 78 -20.24 14.42 14.27
N GLU A 79 -21.00 15.38 14.78
CA GLU A 79 -22.43 15.53 14.48
C GLU A 79 -22.68 15.65 12.96
N SER A 80 -21.90 16.50 12.28
CA SER A 80 -21.96 16.65 10.82
C SER A 80 -21.56 15.39 10.04
N ASN A 81 -20.67 14.57 10.60
CA ASN A 81 -20.24 13.33 9.95
C ASN A 81 -21.36 12.29 10.01
N TRP A 82 -22.04 12.20 11.15
CA TRP A 82 -23.22 11.34 11.28
C TRP A 82 -24.35 11.79 10.37
N ASP A 83 -24.64 13.09 10.32
CA ASP A 83 -25.67 13.66 9.43
C ASP A 83 -25.35 13.41 7.95
N ALA A 84 -24.07 13.49 7.56
CA ALA A 84 -23.66 13.21 6.19
C ALA A 84 -23.79 11.72 5.80
N LEU A 85 -23.65 10.80 6.75
CA LEU A 85 -23.71 9.36 6.51
C LEU A 85 -25.13 8.79 6.59
N TYR A 86 -25.97 9.34 7.47
CA TYR A 86 -27.32 8.84 7.75
C TYR A 86 -28.43 9.76 7.24
N GLY A 87 -28.13 11.00 6.88
CA GLY A 87 -29.14 11.98 6.49
C GLY A 87 -30.17 12.17 7.60
N ASP A 88 -31.45 11.98 7.26
CA ASP A 88 -32.58 12.07 8.19
C ASP A 88 -32.85 10.77 8.98
N ALA A 89 -32.05 9.71 8.78
CA ALA A 89 -32.24 8.45 9.49
C ALA A 89 -31.81 8.55 10.96
N GLU A 90 -32.41 7.72 11.82
CA GLU A 90 -32.04 7.65 13.24
C GLU A 90 -30.56 7.25 13.39
N LYS A 91 -29.82 8.05 14.15
CA LYS A 91 -28.41 7.81 14.45
C LYS A 91 -28.27 6.55 15.30
N PRO A 92 -27.26 5.70 15.04
CA PRO A 92 -27.05 4.48 15.83
C PRO A 92 -26.77 4.81 17.30
N LEU A 93 -27.25 3.94 18.19
CA LEU A 93 -26.95 4.01 19.63
C LEU A 93 -25.57 3.40 19.93
N PRO A 94 -24.88 3.86 20.99
CA PRO A 94 -23.62 3.26 21.42
C PRO A 94 -23.79 1.80 21.89
N PRO A 95 -22.73 0.96 21.77
CA PRO A 95 -21.40 1.29 21.26
C PRO A 95 -21.31 1.34 19.72
N TRP A 96 -20.57 2.31 19.20
CA TRP A 96 -20.54 2.64 17.77
C TRP A 96 -19.42 1.94 16.98
N THR A 97 -18.40 1.40 17.64
CA THR A 97 -17.22 0.81 16.96
C THR A 97 -17.59 -0.21 15.90
N ASN A 98 -18.51 -1.15 16.20
CA ASN A 98 -18.95 -2.17 15.25
C ASN A 98 -19.75 -1.56 14.10
N CYS A 99 -20.66 -0.62 14.40
CA CYS A 99 -21.51 0.03 13.41
C CYS A 99 -20.66 0.84 12.41
N VAL A 100 -19.73 1.66 12.89
CA VAL A 100 -18.82 2.44 12.04
C VAL A 100 -17.91 1.52 11.21
N SER A 101 -17.48 0.39 11.77
CA SER A 101 -16.67 -0.60 11.04
C SER A 101 -17.47 -1.26 9.90
N GLN A 102 -18.72 -1.63 10.14
CA GLN A 102 -19.60 -2.19 9.11
C GLN A 102 -19.84 -1.20 7.97
N ILE A 103 -20.17 0.06 8.29
CA ILE A 103 -20.36 1.12 7.28
C ILE A 103 -19.06 1.35 6.49
N SER A 104 -17.91 1.32 7.15
CA SER A 104 -16.61 1.44 6.49
C SER A 104 -16.38 0.34 5.48
N GLU A 105 -16.69 -0.91 5.82
CA GLU A 105 -16.59 -2.05 4.90
C GLU A 105 -17.58 -1.93 3.75
N GLU A 106 -18.82 -1.53 4.02
CA GLU A 106 -19.85 -1.35 3.00
C GLU A 106 -19.45 -0.26 1.99
N ILE A 107 -19.05 0.94 2.46
CA ILE A 107 -18.60 2.03 1.60
C ILE A 107 -17.34 1.62 0.83
N ARG A 108 -16.38 0.95 1.47
CA ARG A 108 -15.17 0.46 0.79
C ARG A 108 -15.50 -0.54 -0.31
N SER A 109 -16.43 -1.46 -0.07
CA SER A 109 -16.88 -2.44 -1.07
C SER A 109 -17.56 -1.77 -2.27
N ARG A 110 -18.43 -0.77 -2.01
CA ARG A 110 -19.11 0.02 -3.05
C ARG A 110 -18.12 0.88 -3.83
N LEU A 111 -17.14 1.47 -3.16
CA LEU A 111 -16.10 2.28 -3.77
C LEU A 111 -15.25 1.43 -4.72
N ASN A 112 -14.78 0.26 -4.27
CA ASN A 112 -14.06 -0.69 -5.14
C ASN A 112 -14.90 -1.14 -6.35
N PHE A 113 -16.20 -1.35 -6.15
CA PHE A 113 -17.11 -1.73 -7.23
C PHE A 113 -17.27 -0.60 -8.27
N VAL A 114 -17.49 0.63 -7.83
CA VAL A 114 -17.62 1.80 -8.71
C VAL A 114 -16.30 2.11 -9.42
N GLU A 115 -15.16 1.95 -8.76
CA GLU A 115 -13.83 2.13 -9.39
C GLU A 115 -13.59 1.12 -10.52
N ASN A 116 -13.97 -0.14 -10.31
CA ASN A 116 -13.90 -1.15 -11.36
C ASN A 116 -14.84 -0.83 -12.53
N GLN A 117 -16.07 -0.35 -12.25
CA GLN A 117 -16.98 0.09 -13.30
C GLN A 117 -16.44 1.30 -14.08
N LEU A 118 -15.87 2.28 -13.37
CA LEU A 118 -15.27 3.47 -13.96
C LEU A 118 -14.11 3.09 -14.89
N LYS A 119 -13.24 2.17 -14.46
CA LYS A 119 -12.14 1.68 -15.28
C LYS A 119 -12.65 1.00 -16.56
N ASN A 120 -13.69 0.18 -16.46
CA ASN A 120 -14.29 -0.47 -17.63
C ASN A 120 -14.95 0.53 -18.57
N ALA A 121 -15.65 1.54 -18.03
CA ALA A 121 -16.25 2.62 -18.82
C ALA A 121 -15.19 3.46 -19.54
N GLN A 122 -14.08 3.78 -18.85
CA GLN A 122 -12.94 4.50 -19.43
C GLN A 122 -12.28 3.73 -20.58
N LEU A 123 -12.09 2.41 -20.43
CA LEU A 123 -11.58 1.56 -21.51
C LEU A 123 -12.52 1.56 -22.72
N SER A 124 -13.82 1.40 -22.50
CA SER A 124 -14.84 1.45 -23.58
C SER A 124 -14.88 2.81 -24.30
N ALA A 125 -14.74 3.91 -23.56
CA ALA A 125 -14.65 5.25 -24.14
C ALA A 125 -13.35 5.43 -24.92
N GLN A 126 -12.23 4.91 -24.43
CA GLN A 126 -10.95 4.94 -25.14
C GLN A 126 -11.00 4.13 -26.45
N GLU A 127 -11.59 2.94 -26.44
CA GLU A 127 -11.83 2.14 -27.66
C GLU A 127 -12.74 2.85 -28.67
N SER A 128 -13.80 3.51 -28.18
CA SER A 128 -14.69 4.30 -29.05
C SER A 128 -13.95 5.50 -29.65
N LYS A 129 -13.08 6.15 -28.88
CA LYS A 129 -12.26 7.29 -29.32
C LYS A 129 -11.22 6.88 -30.36
N THR A 130 -10.56 5.74 -30.19
CA THR A 130 -9.61 5.22 -31.19
C THR A 130 -10.32 4.82 -32.48
N ASN A 131 -11.52 4.24 -32.39
CA ASN A 131 -12.34 3.93 -33.56
C ASN A 131 -12.78 5.19 -34.33
N VAL A 132 -13.25 6.22 -33.63
CA VAL A 132 -13.56 7.53 -34.24
C VAL A 132 -12.33 8.10 -34.95
N LYS A 133 -11.17 8.09 -34.30
CA LYS A 133 -9.92 8.58 -34.91
C LYS A 133 -9.54 7.80 -36.17
N HIS A 134 -9.62 6.47 -36.14
CA HIS A 134 -9.35 5.63 -37.31
C HIS A 134 -10.27 5.97 -38.48
N LEU A 135 -11.58 6.11 -38.23
CA LEU A 135 -12.55 6.47 -39.26
C LEU A 135 -12.34 7.88 -39.81
N MET A 136 -11.96 8.85 -38.97
CA MET A 136 -11.57 10.20 -39.43
C MET A 136 -10.33 10.16 -40.33
N ASP A 137 -9.32 9.37 -39.96
CA ASP A 137 -8.10 9.23 -40.78
C ASP A 137 -8.42 8.53 -42.13
N GLU A 138 -9.36 7.58 -42.14
CA GLU A 138 -9.83 6.89 -43.35
C GLU A 138 -10.63 7.83 -44.26
N GLU A 139 -11.56 8.62 -43.70
CA GLU A 139 -12.30 9.67 -44.39
C GLU A 139 -11.36 10.69 -45.06
N GLN A 140 -10.35 11.18 -44.31
CA GLN A 140 -9.35 12.10 -44.85
C GLN A 140 -8.55 11.50 -46.01
N LYS A 141 -8.14 10.23 -45.90
CA LYS A 141 -7.43 9.51 -46.97
C LYS A 141 -8.29 9.33 -48.21
N LEU A 142 -9.57 9.00 -48.05
CA LEU A 142 -10.51 8.86 -49.17
C LEU A 142 -10.74 10.21 -49.85
N ASN A 143 -10.99 11.27 -49.08
CA ASN A 143 -11.13 12.63 -49.60
C ASN A 143 -9.90 13.10 -50.38
N ALA A 144 -8.69 12.87 -49.85
CA ALA A 144 -7.45 13.21 -50.55
C ALA A 144 -7.30 12.43 -51.87
N LYS A 145 -7.64 11.14 -51.90
CA LYS A 145 -7.59 10.32 -53.13
C LYS A 145 -8.63 10.76 -54.15
N ILE A 146 -9.84 11.10 -53.72
CA ILE A 146 -10.90 11.62 -54.59
C ILE A 146 -10.43 12.91 -55.26
N LEU A 147 -9.84 13.82 -54.50
CA LEU A 147 -9.30 15.09 -55.02
C LEU A 147 -8.22 14.86 -56.10
N VAL A 148 -7.29 13.92 -55.86
CA VAL A 148 -6.25 13.56 -56.84
C VAL A 148 -6.85 12.95 -58.11
N LEU A 149 -7.86 12.08 -57.98
CA LEU A 149 -8.55 11.49 -59.13
C LEU A 149 -9.31 12.55 -59.93
N GLU A 150 -9.95 13.51 -59.26
CA GLU A 150 -10.64 14.63 -59.90
C GLU A 150 -9.66 15.50 -60.71
N GLU A 151 -8.48 15.79 -60.16
CA GLU A 151 -7.42 16.53 -60.84
C GLU A 151 -6.91 15.77 -62.08
N GLN A 152 -6.62 14.48 -61.96
CA GLN A 152 -6.16 13.64 -63.09
C GLN A 152 -7.21 13.52 -64.21
N ILE A 153 -8.49 13.42 -63.86
CA ILE A 153 -9.58 13.39 -64.84
C ILE A 153 -9.69 14.72 -65.58
N PHE A 154 -9.52 15.83 -64.86
CA PHE A 154 -9.54 17.17 -65.42
C PHE A 154 -8.39 17.39 -66.42
N GLU A 155 -7.16 16.97 -66.09
CA GLU A 155 -5.99 17.05 -66.97
C GLU A 155 -6.16 16.28 -68.29
N GLU A 156 -6.74 15.09 -68.25
CA GLU A 156 -6.84 14.20 -69.42
C GLU A 156 -7.99 14.55 -70.38
N SER A 157 -9.09 15.12 -69.88
CA SER A 157 -10.33 15.25 -70.66
C SER A 157 -10.89 16.66 -70.79
N ALA A 158 -10.49 17.61 -69.91
CA ALA A 158 -11.06 18.95 -69.81
C ALA A 158 -12.62 18.99 -69.81
N CYS A 159 -13.26 17.89 -69.39
CA CYS A 159 -14.70 17.69 -69.33
C CYS A 159 -15.09 17.20 -67.94
N GLU A 160 -16.34 17.41 -67.54
CA GLU A 160 -16.83 16.91 -66.26
C GLU A 160 -16.91 15.36 -66.25
N PRO A 161 -16.65 14.70 -65.10
CA PRO A 161 -16.64 13.23 -64.98
C PRO A 161 -17.91 12.52 -65.50
N GLU A 162 -19.04 13.22 -65.50
CA GLU A 162 -20.35 12.68 -65.93
C GLU A 162 -20.53 12.67 -67.45
N GLU A 163 -19.75 13.48 -68.17
CA GLU A 163 -19.84 13.64 -69.62
C GLU A 163 -18.80 12.80 -70.39
N ILE A 164 -17.78 12.30 -69.70
CA ILE A 164 -16.67 11.53 -70.30
C ILE A 164 -17.20 10.33 -71.10
N SER A 165 -18.08 9.52 -70.50
CA SER A 165 -18.62 8.32 -71.17
C SER A 165 -19.48 8.67 -72.39
N LYS A 166 -20.10 9.86 -72.45
CA LYS A 166 -20.84 10.34 -73.63
C LYS A 166 -19.87 10.81 -74.72
N ARG A 167 -18.90 11.64 -74.36
CA ARG A 167 -17.87 12.18 -75.27
C ARG A 167 -17.03 11.07 -75.90
N LEU A 168 -16.67 10.04 -75.12
CA LEU A 168 -15.94 8.88 -75.61
C LEU A 168 -16.73 8.12 -76.70
N LYS A 169 -18.05 7.97 -76.53
CA LYS A 169 -18.91 7.36 -77.54
C LYS A 169 -18.96 8.19 -78.83
N GLU A 170 -19.04 9.52 -78.71
CA GLU A 170 -19.05 10.42 -79.86
C GLU A 170 -17.74 10.36 -80.66
N VAL A 171 -16.59 10.42 -79.98
CA VAL A 171 -15.26 10.31 -80.61
C VAL A 171 -15.10 8.95 -81.28
N ARG A 172 -15.50 7.84 -80.64
CA ARG A 172 -15.49 6.50 -81.28
C ARG A 172 -16.33 6.43 -82.54
N ILE A 173 -17.49 7.10 -82.58
CA ILE A 173 -18.34 7.19 -83.78
C ILE A 173 -17.64 8.00 -84.87
N GLN A 174 -17.02 9.14 -84.54
CA GLN A 174 -16.27 9.96 -85.50
C GLN A 174 -15.08 9.20 -86.09
N LEU A 175 -14.30 8.53 -85.24
CA LEU A 175 -13.16 7.71 -85.62
C LEU A 175 -13.58 6.57 -86.56
N LYS A 176 -14.68 5.87 -86.25
CA LYS A 176 -15.24 4.84 -87.13
C LYS A 176 -15.65 5.41 -88.51
N LYS A 177 -16.24 6.61 -88.55
CA LYS A 177 -16.60 7.28 -89.80
C LYS A 177 -15.37 7.70 -90.60
N ALA A 178 -14.33 8.21 -89.94
CA ALA A 178 -13.08 8.63 -90.57
C ALA A 178 -12.33 7.45 -91.18
N ARG A 179 -12.15 6.35 -90.42
CA ARG A 179 -11.53 5.11 -90.93
C ARG A 179 -12.28 4.53 -92.14
N LYS A 180 -13.61 4.50 -92.08
CA LYS A 180 -14.47 4.02 -93.19
C LYS A 180 -14.32 4.87 -94.47
N LYS A 181 -13.94 6.15 -94.35
CA LYS A 181 -13.66 7.02 -95.51
C LYS A 181 -12.22 6.85 -96.01
N LEU A 182 -11.27 6.63 -95.11
CA LEU A 182 -9.84 6.44 -95.43
C LEU A 182 -9.60 5.15 -96.22
N GLU A 183 -10.25 4.04 -95.84
CA GLU A 183 -10.11 2.73 -96.50
C GLU A 183 -10.33 2.79 -98.04
N PRO A 184 -11.46 3.34 -98.55
CA PRO A 184 -11.65 3.52 -99.99
C PRO A 184 -10.62 4.42 -100.67
N ILE A 185 -10.10 5.44 -100.00
CA ILE A 185 -9.10 6.35 -100.58
C ILE A 185 -7.76 5.65 -100.72
N ASN A 186 -7.35 4.89 -99.70
CA ASN A 186 -6.16 4.04 -99.76
C ASN A 186 -6.27 3.02 -100.90
N ALA A 187 -7.44 2.39 -101.06
CA ALA A 187 -7.69 1.47 -102.17
C ALA A 187 -7.67 2.18 -103.53
N LYS A 188 -8.22 3.40 -103.65
CA LYS A 188 -8.19 4.19 -104.89
C LYS A 188 -6.77 4.56 -105.30
N ILE A 189 -5.89 4.95 -104.37
CA ILE A 189 -4.50 5.29 -104.68
C ILE A 189 -3.79 4.09 -105.32
N VAL A 190 -3.85 2.93 -104.67
CA VAL A 190 -3.25 1.69 -105.18
C VAL A 190 -3.81 1.30 -106.55
N LEU A 191 -5.14 1.40 -106.73
CA LEU A 191 -5.79 1.07 -108.01
C LEU A 191 -5.40 2.03 -109.13
N TYR A 192 -5.40 3.34 -108.88
CA TYR A 192 -5.08 4.34 -109.89
C TYR A 192 -3.59 4.32 -110.26
N ASP A 193 -2.69 4.09 -109.29
CA ASP A 193 -1.27 3.91 -109.57
C ASP A 193 -1.03 2.68 -110.45
N SER A 194 -1.68 1.56 -110.14
CA SER A 194 -1.65 0.35 -110.98
C SER A 194 -2.21 0.58 -112.39
N TRP A 195 -3.29 1.37 -112.51
CA TRP A 195 -3.86 1.72 -113.83
C TRP A 195 -2.95 2.64 -114.63
N ILE A 196 -2.24 3.58 -113.99
CA ILE A 196 -1.27 4.44 -114.66
C ILE A 196 -0.09 3.60 -115.19
N GLU A 197 0.42 2.67 -114.39
CA GLU A 197 1.46 1.70 -114.79
C GLU A 197 1.00 0.86 -116.00
N GLU A 198 -0.20 0.27 -115.92
CA GLU A 198 -0.72 -0.61 -116.97
C GLU A 198 -0.99 0.13 -118.29
N VAL A 199 -1.49 1.37 -118.23
CA VAL A 199 -1.67 2.23 -119.42
C VAL A 199 -0.33 2.57 -120.06
N ASN A 200 0.68 2.88 -119.25
CA ASN A 200 2.02 3.24 -119.75
C ASN A 200 2.75 2.05 -120.38
N GLU A 201 2.55 0.83 -119.86
CA GLU A 201 3.16 -0.40 -120.39
C GLU A 201 2.44 -0.96 -121.61
N LYS A 202 1.12 -1.14 -121.53
CA LYS A 202 0.34 -1.89 -122.54
C LYS A 202 -0.29 -1.01 -123.62
N SER A 203 -0.31 0.32 -123.42
CA SER A 203 -0.96 1.28 -124.33
C SER A 203 -2.44 0.92 -124.63
N CYS A 204 -3.15 0.39 -123.63
CA CYS A 204 -4.57 0.08 -123.69
C CYS A 204 -5.29 0.53 -122.41
N CYS A 205 -6.61 0.60 -122.45
CA CYS A 205 -7.42 0.93 -121.28
C CYS A 205 -7.40 -0.23 -120.26
N PRO A 206 -7.11 0.01 -118.97
CA PRO A 206 -6.96 -1.03 -117.94
C PRO A 206 -8.31 -1.66 -117.51
N LEU A 207 -9.44 -1.07 -117.92
CA LEU A 207 -10.78 -1.56 -117.58
C LEU A 207 -11.45 -2.37 -118.70
N CYS A 208 -11.18 -2.03 -119.96
CA CYS A 208 -11.84 -2.65 -121.12
C CYS A 208 -10.87 -3.17 -122.18
N GLU A 209 -9.56 -3.10 -121.92
CA GLU A 209 -8.45 -3.62 -122.73
C GLU A 209 -8.36 -3.06 -124.17
N ARG A 210 -9.15 -2.03 -124.50
CA ARG A 210 -9.11 -1.38 -125.81
C ARG A 210 -7.78 -0.64 -126.00
N LYS A 211 -7.07 -0.95 -127.09
CA LYS A 211 -5.82 -0.27 -127.47
C LYS A 211 -6.08 1.17 -127.89
N PHE A 212 -5.19 2.07 -127.49
CA PHE A 212 -5.25 3.46 -127.93
C PHE A 212 -4.70 3.59 -129.36
N PRO A 213 -5.42 4.26 -130.27
CA PRO A 213 -5.03 4.39 -131.67
C PRO A 213 -3.81 5.30 -131.88
N SER A 214 -3.45 6.15 -130.91
CA SER A 214 -2.26 7.00 -130.99
C SER A 214 -1.56 7.16 -129.64
N LYS A 215 -0.23 7.40 -129.66
CA LYS A 215 0.56 7.73 -128.46
C LYS A 215 0.05 8.99 -127.75
N SER A 216 -0.51 9.95 -128.49
CA SER A 216 -1.10 11.16 -127.93
C SER A 216 -2.35 10.88 -127.09
N GLU A 217 -3.16 9.89 -127.47
CA GLU A 217 -4.33 9.46 -126.69
C GLU A 217 -3.94 8.69 -125.44
N THR A 218 -2.92 7.82 -125.52
CA THR A 218 -2.34 7.15 -124.34
C THR A 218 -1.83 8.17 -123.32
N SER A 219 -1.05 9.16 -123.76
CA SER A 219 -0.52 10.22 -122.88
C SER A 219 -1.64 11.09 -122.31
N SER A 220 -2.66 11.45 -123.09
CA SER A 220 -3.80 12.23 -122.60
C SER A 220 -4.63 11.47 -121.56
N PHE A 221 -4.82 10.16 -121.74
CA PHE A 221 -5.55 9.32 -120.78
C PHE A 221 -4.74 9.06 -119.50
N SER A 222 -3.43 8.78 -119.63
CA SER A 222 -2.51 8.66 -118.49
C SER A 222 -2.45 9.96 -117.68
N GLN A 223 -2.43 11.12 -118.35
CA GLN A 223 -2.47 12.43 -117.69
C GLN A 223 -3.80 12.68 -116.96
N LYS A 224 -4.94 12.27 -117.51
CA LYS A 224 -6.24 12.33 -116.79
C LYS A 224 -6.27 11.44 -115.55
N LEU A 225 -5.70 10.23 -115.63
CA LEU A 225 -5.58 9.36 -114.46
C LEU A 225 -4.65 9.96 -113.40
N HIS A 226 -3.54 10.56 -113.83
CA HIS A 226 -2.59 11.25 -112.97
C HIS A 226 -3.22 12.49 -112.30
N ASP A 227 -3.97 13.31 -113.04
CA ASP A 227 -4.66 14.50 -112.52
C ASP A 227 -5.69 14.14 -111.42
N VAL A 228 -6.38 13.00 -111.60
CA VAL A 228 -7.29 12.46 -110.58
C VAL A 228 -6.49 11.88 -109.40
N SER A 229 -5.38 11.17 -109.66
CA SER A 229 -4.51 10.58 -108.64
C SER A 229 -3.89 11.63 -107.71
N ILE A 230 -3.47 12.80 -108.21
CA ILE A 230 -2.90 13.90 -107.41
C ILE A 230 -3.83 14.36 -106.27
N SER A 231 -5.14 14.25 -106.44
CA SER A 231 -6.10 14.68 -105.42
C SER A 231 -6.21 13.73 -104.22
N PHE A 232 -5.88 12.45 -104.38
CA PHE A 232 -6.06 11.43 -103.35
C PHE A 232 -5.04 11.53 -102.20
N PRO A 233 -3.73 11.77 -102.41
CA PRO A 233 -2.76 11.92 -101.32
C PRO A 233 -3.11 13.03 -100.32
N ASN A 234 -3.64 14.17 -100.79
CA ASN A 234 -4.05 15.25 -99.90
C ASN A 234 -5.32 14.89 -99.10
N GLU A 235 -6.28 14.19 -99.70
CA GLU A 235 -7.46 13.70 -98.98
C GLU A 235 -7.07 12.60 -97.97
N GLN A 236 -6.14 11.72 -98.33
CA GLN A 236 -5.55 10.71 -97.46
C GLN A 236 -4.85 11.36 -96.26
N GLU A 237 -3.92 12.30 -96.48
CA GLU A 237 -3.16 12.96 -95.41
C GLU A 237 -4.08 13.68 -94.42
N ASN A 238 -5.14 14.33 -94.92
CA ASN A 238 -6.12 15.00 -94.06
C ASN A 238 -6.95 14.00 -93.23
N LEU A 239 -7.35 12.86 -93.82
CA LEU A 239 -8.07 11.82 -93.10
C LEU A 239 -7.17 11.06 -92.12
N GLU A 240 -5.89 10.83 -92.46
CA GLU A 240 -4.90 10.23 -91.55
C GLU A 240 -4.64 11.15 -90.35
N LYS A 241 -4.45 12.45 -90.57
CA LYS A 241 -4.35 13.44 -89.49
C LYS A 241 -5.59 13.46 -88.61
N LEU A 242 -6.79 13.37 -89.20
CA LEU A 242 -8.05 13.31 -88.46
C LEU A 242 -8.16 12.03 -87.64
N VAL A 243 -7.82 10.87 -88.22
CA VAL A 243 -7.83 9.57 -87.53
C VAL A 243 -6.84 9.59 -86.37
N LEU A 244 -5.61 10.05 -86.59
CA LEU A 244 -4.57 10.12 -85.56
C LEU A 244 -4.98 11.05 -84.41
N LYS A 245 -5.56 12.23 -84.72
CA LYS A 245 -6.08 13.15 -83.70
C LYS A 245 -7.28 12.56 -82.94
N SER A 246 -8.20 11.89 -83.62
CA SER A 246 -9.34 11.22 -82.97
C SER A 246 -8.92 10.00 -82.14
N GLU A 247 -7.85 9.28 -82.53
CA GLU A 247 -7.27 8.17 -81.78
C GLU A 247 -6.60 8.66 -80.49
N GLU A 248 -5.83 9.75 -80.56
CA GLU A 248 -5.24 10.36 -79.37
C GLU A 248 -6.31 10.84 -78.39
N GLN A 249 -7.37 11.47 -78.90
CA GLN A 249 -8.52 11.89 -78.08
C GLN A 249 -9.29 10.70 -77.48
N GLU A 250 -9.47 9.61 -78.24
CA GLU A 250 -10.12 8.40 -77.73
C GLU A 250 -9.31 7.75 -76.61
N ALA A 251 -7.98 7.66 -76.77
CA ALA A 251 -7.09 7.08 -75.76
C ALA A 251 -7.12 7.89 -74.44
N LYS A 252 -7.06 9.22 -74.53
CA LYS A 252 -7.18 10.12 -73.36
C LYS A 252 -8.54 9.99 -72.68
N LEU A 253 -9.64 10.01 -73.44
CA LEU A 253 -10.99 9.85 -72.89
C LEU A 253 -11.24 8.45 -72.33
N ALA A 254 -10.67 7.40 -72.91
CA ALA A 254 -10.77 6.03 -72.40
C ALA A 254 -10.04 5.89 -71.05
N LYS A 255 -8.86 6.51 -70.92
CA LYS A 255 -8.15 6.60 -69.63
C LYS A 255 -8.97 7.36 -68.59
N ALA A 256 -9.54 8.50 -68.97
CA ALA A 256 -10.38 9.30 -68.08
C ALA A 256 -11.69 8.58 -67.68
N ASP A 257 -12.29 7.74 -68.54
CA ASP A 257 -13.51 6.96 -68.23
C ASP A 257 -13.25 5.88 -67.17
N VAL A 258 -12.07 5.24 -67.22
CA VAL A 258 -11.64 4.28 -66.19
C VAL A 258 -11.48 4.98 -64.84
N LEU A 259 -10.77 6.11 -64.79
CA LEU A 259 -10.62 6.92 -63.58
C LEU A 259 -11.97 7.42 -63.06
N GLY A 260 -12.89 7.82 -63.94
CA GLY A 260 -14.25 8.23 -63.58
C GLY A 260 -15.08 7.11 -62.94
N CYS A 261 -14.85 5.85 -63.34
CA CYS A 261 -15.48 4.69 -62.70
C CYS A 261 -14.90 4.40 -61.31
N GLU A 262 -13.59 4.60 -61.13
CA GLU A 262 -12.92 4.48 -59.82
C GLU A 262 -13.40 5.57 -58.86
N LEU A 263 -13.49 6.82 -59.32
CA LEU A 263 -14.01 7.95 -58.55
C LEU A 263 -15.44 7.69 -58.03
N LYS A 264 -16.32 7.12 -58.86
CA LYS A 264 -17.69 6.76 -58.42
C LYS A 264 -17.69 5.75 -57.28
N LYS A 265 -16.82 4.74 -57.32
CA LYS A 265 -16.69 3.74 -56.24
C LYS A 265 -16.18 4.41 -54.96
N MET A 266 -15.13 5.21 -55.06
CA MET A 266 -14.54 5.91 -53.91
C MET A 266 -15.53 6.87 -53.23
N ARG A 267 -16.41 7.53 -53.99
CA ARG A 267 -17.49 8.37 -53.43
C ARG A 267 -18.55 7.56 -52.66
N VAL A 268 -18.83 6.32 -53.08
CA VAL A 268 -19.72 5.42 -52.32
C VAL A 268 -19.04 4.99 -51.02
N ASP A 269 -17.77 4.57 -51.10
CA ASP A 269 -16.98 4.17 -49.93
C ASP A 269 -16.86 5.33 -48.91
N LEU A 270 -16.67 6.57 -49.39
CA LEU A 270 -16.64 7.76 -48.54
C LEU A 270 -17.94 7.91 -47.75
N LYS A 271 -19.09 7.82 -48.41
CA LYS A 271 -20.41 7.94 -47.77
C LYS A 271 -20.63 6.84 -46.72
N ASP A 272 -20.15 5.63 -46.97
CA ASP A 272 -20.23 4.53 -46.01
C ASP A 272 -19.34 4.79 -44.78
N VAL A 273 -18.15 5.37 -44.97
CA VAL A 273 -17.26 5.78 -43.87
C VAL A 273 -17.86 6.94 -43.07
N GLU A 274 -18.46 7.94 -43.71
CA GLU A 274 -19.15 9.07 -43.05
C GLU A 274 -20.28 8.56 -42.14
N ASN A 275 -21.12 7.64 -42.62
CA ASN A 275 -22.19 7.03 -41.83
C ASN A 275 -21.63 6.25 -40.62
N LYS A 276 -20.56 5.46 -40.82
CA LYS A 276 -19.90 4.72 -39.73
C LYS A 276 -19.30 5.69 -38.70
N LEU A 277 -18.74 6.81 -39.15
CA LEU A 277 -18.15 7.83 -38.29
C LEU A 277 -19.21 8.50 -37.40
N GLU A 278 -20.39 8.81 -37.94
CA GLU A 278 -21.51 9.37 -37.16
C GLU A 278 -21.97 8.40 -36.06
N ILE A 279 -22.14 7.12 -36.39
CA ILE A 279 -22.48 6.07 -35.41
C ILE A 279 -21.39 5.95 -34.33
N ALA A 280 -20.11 5.98 -34.73
CA ALA A 280 -19.00 5.90 -33.80
C ALA A 280 -18.91 7.11 -32.86
N LYS A 281 -19.21 8.32 -33.35
CA LYS A 281 -19.27 9.56 -32.54
C LYS A 281 -20.38 9.49 -31.49
N ASN A 282 -21.58 9.07 -31.88
CA ASN A 282 -22.70 8.90 -30.93
C ASN A 282 -22.39 7.86 -29.84
N LYS A 283 -21.70 6.76 -30.22
CA LYS A 283 -21.23 5.75 -29.25
C LYS A 283 -20.18 6.32 -28.29
N LEU A 284 -19.26 7.14 -28.78
CA LEU A 284 -18.26 7.81 -27.95
C LEU A 284 -18.93 8.73 -26.92
N GLU A 285 -19.86 9.59 -27.35
CA GLU A 285 -20.59 10.49 -26.46
C GLU A 285 -21.33 9.73 -25.34
N ALA A 286 -22.08 8.69 -25.71
CA ALA A 286 -22.75 7.83 -24.73
C ALA A 286 -21.78 7.17 -23.74
N SER A 287 -20.60 6.73 -24.20
CA SER A 287 -19.57 6.15 -23.33
C SER A 287 -18.92 7.18 -22.40
N GLU A 288 -18.72 8.42 -22.87
CA GLU A 288 -18.17 9.52 -22.07
C GLU A 288 -19.16 9.98 -20.98
N ASP A 289 -20.46 9.96 -21.26
CA ASP A 289 -21.49 10.27 -20.26
C ASP A 289 -21.56 9.22 -19.14
N ILE A 290 -21.41 7.92 -19.48
CA ILE A 290 -21.29 6.86 -18.48
C ILE A 290 -20.05 7.10 -17.60
N VAL A 291 -18.92 7.50 -18.19
CA VAL A 291 -17.70 7.82 -17.42
C VAL A 291 -17.95 8.98 -16.45
N LYS A 292 -18.66 10.04 -16.88
CA LYS A 292 -19.01 11.17 -15.99
C LYS A 292 -19.89 10.71 -14.82
N GLU A 293 -20.94 9.95 -15.09
CA GLU A 293 -21.85 9.42 -14.07
C GLU A 293 -21.08 8.58 -13.02
N LYS A 294 -20.20 7.67 -13.45
CA LYS A 294 -19.42 6.83 -12.53
C LYS A 294 -18.38 7.63 -11.75
N LEU A 295 -17.80 8.67 -12.35
CA LEU A 295 -16.85 9.57 -11.68
C LEU A 295 -17.53 10.38 -10.56
N GLU A 296 -18.74 10.85 -10.79
CA GLU A 296 -19.54 11.54 -9.76
C GLU A 296 -19.88 10.61 -8.59
N GLY A 297 -20.34 9.38 -8.88
CA GLY A 297 -20.59 8.38 -7.84
C GLY A 297 -19.34 8.00 -7.04
N GLN A 298 -18.17 7.94 -7.67
CA GLN A 298 -16.89 7.70 -6.96
C GLN A 298 -16.56 8.86 -6.01
N LYS A 299 -16.73 10.12 -6.45
CA LYS A 299 -16.46 11.31 -5.63
C LYS A 299 -17.35 11.35 -4.39
N GLU A 300 -18.63 11.04 -4.55
CA GLU A 300 -19.58 10.99 -3.43
C GLU A 300 -19.20 9.92 -2.41
N LEU A 301 -18.92 8.69 -2.86
CA LEU A 301 -18.50 7.59 -1.98
C LEU A 301 -17.15 7.87 -1.31
N SER A 302 -16.21 8.50 -2.01
CA SER A 302 -14.91 8.88 -1.45
C SER A 302 -15.07 9.92 -0.33
N LYS A 303 -15.97 10.89 -0.50
CA LYS A 303 -16.29 11.87 0.55
C LYS A 303 -16.95 11.20 1.75
N ASN A 304 -17.84 10.23 1.53
CA ASN A 304 -18.43 9.45 2.63
C ASN A 304 -17.38 8.62 3.37
N MET A 305 -16.38 8.08 2.66
CA MET A 305 -15.27 7.37 3.28
C MET A 305 -14.41 8.29 4.17
N GLU A 306 -14.22 9.56 3.80
CA GLU A 306 -13.52 10.54 4.64
C GLU A 306 -14.26 10.77 5.98
N TYR A 307 -15.59 10.90 5.95
CA TYR A 307 -16.41 11.04 7.16
C TYR A 307 -16.31 9.82 8.07
N VAL A 308 -16.39 8.60 7.51
CA VAL A 308 -16.24 7.35 8.27
C VAL A 308 -14.85 7.23 8.87
N THR A 309 -13.80 7.56 8.10
CA THR A 309 -12.42 7.48 8.57
C THR A 309 -12.16 8.47 9.72
N ALA A 310 -12.79 9.65 9.66
CA ALA A 310 -12.75 10.61 10.78
C ALA A 310 -13.45 10.05 12.02
N LEU A 311 -14.61 9.38 11.87
CA LEU A 311 -15.32 8.72 12.97
C LEU A 311 -14.49 7.57 13.57
N GLN A 312 -13.86 6.72 12.75
CA GLN A 312 -13.08 5.57 13.21
C GLN A 312 -11.94 5.92 14.17
N LYS A 313 -11.36 7.13 14.05
CA LYS A 313 -10.27 7.60 14.92
C LYS A 313 -10.75 7.82 16.36
N ASP A 314 -11.97 8.32 16.51
CA ASP A 314 -12.48 8.81 17.80
C ASP A 314 -13.54 7.85 18.39
N VAL A 315 -14.14 6.95 17.60
CA VAL A 315 -15.25 6.08 18.01
C VAL A 315 -14.90 5.14 19.18
N GLY A 316 -13.69 4.56 19.21
CA GLY A 316 -13.26 3.72 20.33
C GLY A 316 -13.05 4.53 21.62
N ILE A 317 -12.64 5.79 21.49
CA ILE A 317 -12.52 6.72 22.63
C ILE A 317 -13.93 7.09 23.12
N MET A 318 -14.87 7.36 22.21
CA MET A 318 -16.26 7.65 22.55
C MET A 318 -16.95 6.48 23.25
N ASP A 319 -16.76 5.24 22.78
CA ASP A 319 -17.30 4.03 23.42
C ASP A 319 -16.72 3.84 24.83
N SER A 320 -15.40 3.96 25.00
CA SER A 320 -14.77 3.83 26.32
C SER A 320 -15.16 4.95 27.30
N LEU A 321 -15.32 6.19 26.82
CA LEU A 321 -15.85 7.30 27.61
C LEU A 321 -17.31 7.06 28.03
N PHE A 322 -18.14 6.54 27.12
CA PHE A 322 -19.52 6.20 27.43
C PHE A 322 -19.63 5.10 28.49
N GLU A 323 -18.84 4.03 28.36
CA GLU A 323 -18.77 2.95 29.36
C GLU A 323 -18.29 3.44 30.73
N THR A 324 -17.23 4.27 30.76
CA THR A 324 -16.71 4.85 32.01
C THR A 324 -17.72 5.81 32.64
N ILE A 325 -18.43 6.63 31.87
CA ILE A 325 -19.53 7.47 32.38
C ILE A 325 -20.60 6.60 33.03
N GLN A 326 -21.09 5.55 32.35
CA GLN A 326 -22.10 4.65 32.93
C GLN A 326 -21.61 3.95 34.21
N HIS A 327 -20.34 3.52 34.24
CA HIS A 327 -19.74 2.90 35.41
C HIS A 327 -19.67 3.86 36.59
N LEU A 328 -19.14 5.07 36.37
CA LEU A 328 -19.04 6.12 37.38
C LEU A 328 -20.42 6.55 37.89
N GLU A 329 -21.44 6.66 37.02
CA GLU A 329 -22.82 6.93 37.45
C GLU A 329 -23.37 5.84 38.36
N LYS A 330 -23.14 4.56 38.03
CA LYS A 330 -23.53 3.43 38.88
C LYS A 330 -22.78 3.46 40.22
N GLU A 331 -21.47 3.71 40.24
CA GLU A 331 -20.71 3.80 41.48
C GLU A 331 -21.12 4.99 42.35
N LEU A 332 -21.31 6.16 41.76
CA LEU A 332 -21.84 7.34 42.46
C LEU A 332 -23.23 7.06 43.04
N SER A 333 -24.09 6.31 42.33
CA SER A 333 -25.39 5.92 42.88
C SER A 333 -25.28 4.99 44.10
N LYS A 334 -24.27 4.11 44.14
CA LYS A 334 -23.99 3.23 45.29
C LYS A 334 -23.41 4.02 46.47
N LEU A 335 -22.38 4.83 46.23
CA LEU A 335 -21.77 5.72 47.23
C LEU A 335 -22.78 6.70 47.81
N LYS A 336 -23.67 7.27 46.97
CA LYS A 336 -24.76 8.14 47.41
C LYS A 336 -25.72 7.43 48.36
N ARG A 337 -26.05 6.15 48.12
CA ARG A 337 -26.87 5.35 49.05
C ARG A 337 -26.15 5.07 50.38
N SER A 338 -24.83 4.86 50.34
CA SER A 338 -24.01 4.70 51.54
C SER A 338 -23.90 6.00 52.35
N LEU A 339 -23.95 7.16 51.71
CA LEU A 339 -23.94 8.47 52.37
C LEU A 339 -25.29 8.84 53.00
N THR A 340 -26.42 8.31 52.50
CA THR A 340 -27.76 8.58 53.07
C THR A 340 -28.06 7.84 54.38
N SER A 341 -27.18 6.94 54.86
CA SER A 341 -27.38 6.19 56.10
C SER A 341 -26.93 6.92 57.39
N ARG A 342 -26.52 8.18 57.27
CA ARG A 342 -26.03 9.00 58.38
C ARG A 342 -27.18 9.49 59.27
N SER A 343 -27.17 9.13 60.56
CA SER A 343 -28.11 9.63 61.58
C SER A 343 -27.53 10.61 62.59
N ASP A 344 -26.20 10.76 62.69
CA ASP A 344 -25.55 11.56 63.75
C ASP A 344 -24.62 12.67 63.23
N ASN A 345 -24.64 13.81 63.94
CA ASN A 345 -24.21 15.14 63.50
C ASN A 345 -22.83 15.61 64.02
N GLU A 346 -22.04 14.78 64.71
CA GLU A 346 -20.73 15.22 65.22
C GLU A 346 -19.62 15.10 64.16
N SER A 347 -18.77 16.11 64.03
CA SER A 347 -17.67 16.16 63.04
C SER A 347 -16.47 15.31 63.47
N TYR A 348 -15.82 14.60 62.53
CA TYR A 348 -14.61 13.80 62.78
C TYR A 348 -13.52 14.58 63.52
N ALA A 349 -13.37 15.88 63.22
CA ALA A 349 -12.40 16.75 63.89
C ALA A 349 -12.72 16.98 65.38
N GLU A 350 -14.00 16.99 65.76
CA GLU A 350 -14.44 17.17 67.14
C GLU A 350 -14.31 15.88 67.95
N LEU A 351 -14.63 14.72 67.35
CA LEU A 351 -14.47 13.41 67.97
C LEU A 351 -13.00 13.06 68.20
N LYS A 352 -12.12 13.37 67.24
CA LYS A 352 -10.66 13.14 67.39
C LYS A 352 -10.07 13.96 68.54
N LYS A 353 -10.56 15.19 68.74
CA LYS A 353 -10.16 16.05 69.86
C LYS A 353 -10.62 15.47 71.20
N LYS A 354 -11.83 14.92 71.27
CA LYS A 354 -12.34 14.22 72.47
C LYS A 354 -11.56 12.93 72.77
N CYS A 355 -11.18 12.13 71.77
CA CYS A 355 -10.32 10.95 71.95
C CYS A 355 -8.97 11.31 72.59
N VAL A 356 -8.28 12.31 72.03
CA VAL A 356 -6.96 12.72 72.55
C VAL A 356 -7.04 13.24 73.99
N GLN A 357 -8.12 13.96 74.34
CA GLN A 357 -8.37 14.40 75.71
C GLN A 357 -8.62 13.23 76.66
N GLN A 358 -9.37 12.22 76.22
CA GLN A 358 -9.68 11.04 77.02
C GLN A 358 -8.45 10.12 77.20
N GLU A 359 -7.60 9.98 76.17
CA GLU A 359 -6.31 9.25 76.26
C GLU A 359 -5.38 9.85 77.31
N THR A 360 -5.36 11.18 77.46
CA THR A 360 -4.54 11.83 78.50
C THR A 360 -5.04 11.51 79.91
N VAL A 361 -6.36 11.45 80.11
CA VAL A 361 -6.98 11.10 81.40
C VAL A 361 -6.66 9.64 81.80
N VAL A 362 -6.79 8.70 80.87
CA VAL A 362 -6.43 7.29 81.09
C VAL A 362 -4.94 7.14 81.44
N ARG A 363 -4.06 7.89 80.75
CA ARG A 363 -2.61 7.85 80.98
C ARG A 363 -2.23 8.40 82.37
N ASP A 364 -2.93 9.42 82.85
CA ASP A 364 -2.73 9.99 84.19
C ASP A 364 -3.20 9.04 85.30
N PHE A 365 -4.33 8.35 85.11
CA PHE A 365 -4.78 7.30 86.05
C PHE A 365 -3.83 6.08 86.05
N ALA A 366 -3.31 5.68 84.89
CA ALA A 366 -2.31 4.62 84.80
C ALA A 366 -1.02 4.98 85.58
N ARG A 367 -0.59 6.25 85.53
CA ARG A 367 0.57 6.74 86.29
C ARG A 367 0.35 6.66 87.82
N GLN A 368 -0.85 6.99 88.28
CA GLN A 368 -1.20 6.93 89.72
C GLN A 368 -1.26 5.48 90.24
N VAL A 369 -1.76 4.53 89.43
CA VAL A 369 -1.74 3.10 89.76
C VAL A 369 -0.29 2.59 89.85
N ASP A 370 0.60 3.04 88.97
CA ASP A 370 2.00 2.62 88.92
C ASP A 370 2.84 3.15 90.11
N GLU A 371 2.49 4.31 90.68
CA GLU A 371 3.09 4.86 91.90
C GLU A 371 2.69 4.08 93.17
N ILE A 372 1.45 3.60 93.24
CA ILE A 372 0.94 2.80 94.36
C ILE A 372 1.50 1.38 94.32
N GLN A 373 1.62 0.78 93.12
CA GLN A 373 2.23 -0.53 92.93
C GLN A 373 3.72 -0.54 93.34
N LYS A 374 4.45 0.58 93.18
CA LYS A 374 5.84 0.71 93.65
C LYS A 374 5.96 0.65 95.17
N ALA A 375 4.98 1.18 95.92
CA ALA A 375 4.94 1.08 97.38
C ALA A 375 4.63 -0.35 97.87
N ALA A 376 3.72 -1.06 97.18
CA ALA A 376 3.42 -2.47 97.45
C ALA A 376 4.62 -3.41 97.15
N ASN A 377 5.35 -3.13 96.07
CA ASN A 377 6.52 -3.90 95.66
C ASN A 377 7.71 -3.76 96.65
N HIS A 378 7.84 -2.65 97.37
CA HIS A 378 8.87 -2.47 98.41
C HIS A 378 8.67 -3.41 99.62
N LYS A 379 7.41 -3.67 100.02
CA LYS A 379 7.05 -4.65 101.07
C LYS A 379 7.29 -6.10 100.61
N ASN A 380 7.03 -6.39 99.34
CA ASN A 380 7.31 -7.69 98.74
C ASN A 380 8.82 -7.94 98.52
N SER A 381 9.61 -6.90 98.29
CA SER A 381 11.08 -6.96 98.19
C SER A 381 11.75 -7.48 99.47
N LEU A 382 11.30 -7.02 100.65
CA LEU A 382 11.81 -7.50 101.95
C LEU A 382 11.41 -8.96 102.22
N ARG A 383 10.22 -9.38 101.79
CA ARG A 383 9.78 -10.80 101.83
C ARG A 383 10.60 -11.69 100.87
N ALA A 384 10.99 -11.15 99.71
CA ALA A 384 11.81 -11.85 98.72
C ALA A 384 13.26 -12.05 99.21
N GLU A 385 13.83 -11.10 99.97
CA GLU A 385 15.19 -11.21 100.51
C GLU A 385 15.34 -12.36 101.52
N LEU A 386 14.27 -12.68 102.26
CA LEU A 386 14.17 -13.83 103.17
C LEU A 386 14.05 -15.18 102.44
N ASN A 387 13.36 -15.20 101.29
CA ASN A 387 13.26 -16.39 100.43
C ASN A 387 14.52 -16.59 99.57
N LYS A 388 15.27 -15.54 99.24
CA LYS A 388 16.53 -15.62 98.48
C LYS A 388 17.63 -16.40 99.21
N ILE A 389 17.67 -16.32 100.55
CA ILE A 389 18.56 -17.12 101.40
C ILE A 389 18.13 -18.60 101.43
N ARG A 390 16.84 -18.92 101.18
CA ARG A 390 16.33 -20.29 101.03
C ARG A 390 16.58 -20.87 99.62
N GLU A 391 16.50 -20.05 98.57
CA GLU A 391 16.69 -20.46 97.16
C GLU A 391 18.16 -20.67 96.73
N GLN A 392 19.12 -20.03 97.39
CA GLN A 392 20.55 -20.33 97.16
C GLN A 392 20.95 -21.77 97.54
N ARG A 393 20.07 -22.53 98.23
CA ARG A 393 20.23 -23.96 98.50
C ARG A 393 19.69 -24.87 97.38
N VAL A 394 18.90 -24.35 96.43
CA VAL A 394 18.20 -25.13 95.38
C VAL A 394 18.68 -24.77 93.96
N SER A 395 19.19 -23.55 93.74
CA SER A 395 19.66 -23.06 92.41
C SER A 395 20.89 -23.76 91.79
N LEU A 396 21.50 -24.76 92.46
CA LEU A 396 22.53 -25.61 91.84
C LEU A 396 21.94 -26.68 90.88
N GLY A 397 20.61 -26.83 90.80
CA GLY A 397 19.93 -27.82 89.95
C GLY A 397 19.42 -27.32 88.59
N GLU A 398 19.17 -26.02 88.40
CA GLU A 398 18.45 -25.51 87.21
C GLU A 398 19.37 -25.06 86.07
N SER A 399 20.66 -24.86 86.33
CA SER A 399 21.64 -24.50 85.29
C SER A 399 21.93 -25.62 84.29
N SER A 400 21.38 -26.83 84.49
CA SER A 400 21.51 -27.98 83.58
C SER A 400 20.44 -28.05 82.49
N ALA A 401 19.29 -27.36 82.62
CA ALA A 401 18.18 -27.48 81.66
C ALA A 401 18.27 -26.49 80.48
N GLN A 402 18.86 -25.32 80.69
CA GLN A 402 19.05 -24.32 79.61
C GLN A 402 20.15 -24.71 78.60
N ALA A 403 21.09 -25.59 78.98
CA ALA A 403 22.11 -26.09 78.06
C ALA A 403 21.53 -27.08 77.00
N ALA A 404 20.46 -27.80 77.33
CA ALA A 404 19.86 -28.80 76.42
C ALA A 404 19.05 -28.14 75.27
N HIS A 405 18.27 -27.10 75.57
CA HIS A 405 17.44 -26.40 74.57
C HIS A 405 18.30 -25.67 73.51
N ILE A 406 19.41 -25.07 73.91
CA ILE A 406 20.33 -24.40 72.98
C ILE A 406 21.07 -25.42 72.10
N SER A 407 21.38 -26.61 72.63
CA SER A 407 22.00 -27.71 71.88
C SER A 407 21.09 -28.26 70.76
N ASP A 408 19.79 -28.42 71.01
CA ASP A 408 18.86 -28.96 70.01
C ASP A 408 18.51 -27.94 68.91
N THR A 409 18.45 -26.65 69.24
CA THR A 409 18.24 -25.59 68.24
C THR A 409 19.42 -25.48 67.25
N ILE A 410 20.65 -25.70 67.73
CA ILE A 410 21.86 -25.72 66.90
C ILE A 410 21.89 -26.95 65.99
N LYS A 411 21.47 -28.13 66.47
CA LYS A 411 21.39 -29.34 65.63
C LYS A 411 20.41 -29.17 64.48
N GLN A 412 19.25 -28.56 64.73
CA GLN A 412 18.23 -28.38 63.70
C GLN A 412 18.68 -27.41 62.60
N LYS A 413 19.37 -26.33 62.97
CA LYS A 413 19.97 -25.40 61.98
C LYS A 413 21.15 -25.98 61.22
N ASN A 414 21.91 -26.90 61.82
CA ASN A 414 22.99 -27.61 61.13
C ASN A 414 22.47 -28.63 60.09
N ILE A 415 21.29 -29.23 60.32
CA ILE A 415 20.66 -30.12 59.33
C ILE A 415 20.18 -29.31 58.11
N GLU A 416 19.51 -28.18 58.32
CA GLU A 416 19.08 -27.28 57.23
C GLU A 416 20.26 -26.74 56.42
N LEU A 417 21.40 -26.46 57.08
CA LEU A 417 22.66 -26.07 56.41
C LEU A 417 23.23 -27.21 55.56
N SER A 418 23.21 -28.45 56.06
CA SER A 418 23.69 -29.63 55.33
C SER A 418 22.86 -29.91 54.08
N GLU A 419 21.54 -29.75 54.14
CA GLU A 419 20.64 -29.93 52.99
C GLU A 419 20.90 -28.87 51.91
N CYS A 420 21.10 -27.60 52.31
CA CYS A 420 21.49 -26.54 51.38
C CYS A 420 22.88 -26.78 50.76
N GLU A 421 23.85 -27.30 51.52
CA GLU A 421 25.18 -27.64 51.00
C GLU A 421 25.14 -28.80 50.00
N GLU A 422 24.26 -29.79 50.21
CA GLU A 422 24.03 -30.88 49.26
C GLU A 422 23.37 -30.40 47.97
N ASP A 423 22.35 -29.53 48.06
CA ASP A 423 21.70 -28.93 46.89
C ASP A 423 22.67 -28.06 46.07
N ILE A 424 23.49 -27.23 46.73
CA ILE A 424 24.53 -26.43 46.06
C ILE A 424 25.55 -27.35 45.38
N SER A 425 25.91 -28.46 46.01
CA SER A 425 26.83 -29.46 45.44
C SER A 425 26.21 -30.18 44.23
N ARG A 426 24.90 -30.48 44.28
CA ARG A 426 24.15 -31.05 43.15
C ARG A 426 24.13 -30.08 41.97
N TYR A 427 23.76 -28.82 42.19
CA TYR A 427 23.71 -27.81 41.13
C TYR A 427 25.11 -27.48 40.56
N ARG A 428 26.18 -27.52 41.37
CA ARG A 428 27.57 -27.40 40.87
C ARG A 428 27.99 -28.53 39.95
N ARG A 429 27.44 -29.74 40.10
CA ARG A 429 27.70 -30.88 39.21
C ARG A 429 26.87 -30.82 37.93
N GLU A 430 25.61 -30.37 38.03
CA GLU A 430 24.69 -30.31 36.88
C GLU A 430 25.00 -29.14 35.91
N TYR A 431 25.45 -28.00 36.43
CA TYR A 431 25.77 -26.81 35.63
C TYR A 431 26.79 -27.05 34.49
N PRO A 432 27.97 -27.66 34.71
CA PRO A 432 28.93 -27.90 33.63
C PRO A 432 28.39 -28.89 32.57
N ILE A 433 27.55 -29.86 32.96
CA ILE A 433 26.93 -30.80 32.03
C ILE A 433 25.91 -30.07 31.13
N ALA A 434 25.08 -29.20 31.72
CA ALA A 434 24.14 -28.37 30.96
C ALA A 434 24.86 -27.40 30.02
N LYS A 435 25.95 -26.77 30.48
CA LYS A 435 26.79 -25.88 29.67
C LYS A 435 27.43 -26.61 28.49
N SER A 436 27.99 -27.80 28.70
CA SER A 436 28.58 -28.61 27.64
C SER A 436 27.55 -29.05 26.59
N LYS A 437 26.32 -29.42 27.01
CA LYS A 437 25.23 -29.73 26.08
C LYS A 437 24.82 -28.52 25.25
N LEU A 438 24.77 -27.33 25.86
CA LEU A 438 24.48 -26.09 25.14
C LEU A 438 25.56 -25.79 24.10
N GLU A 439 26.84 -25.90 24.46
CA GLU A 439 27.97 -25.68 23.54
C GLU A 439 27.93 -26.66 22.35
N ALA A 440 27.64 -27.94 22.58
CA ALA A 440 27.50 -28.96 21.53
C ALA A 440 26.36 -28.63 20.55
N VAL A 441 25.16 -28.29 21.06
CA VAL A 441 24.01 -27.89 20.22
C VAL A 441 24.29 -26.60 19.45
N THR A 442 25.07 -25.69 20.04
CA THR A 442 25.44 -24.44 19.37
C THR A 442 26.41 -24.70 18.21
N MET A 443 27.36 -25.63 18.37
CA MET A 443 28.27 -26.04 17.29
C MET A 443 27.54 -26.77 16.16
N GLU A 444 26.63 -27.70 16.47
CA GLU A 444 25.79 -28.36 15.46
C GLU A 444 24.96 -27.35 14.67
N ARG A 445 24.36 -26.37 15.35
CA ARG A 445 23.62 -25.28 14.70
C ARG A 445 24.51 -24.47 13.75
N THR A 446 25.73 -24.14 14.15
CA THR A 446 26.65 -23.38 13.27
C THR A 446 27.04 -24.19 12.03
N GLN A 447 27.29 -25.49 12.20
CA GLN A 447 27.66 -26.37 11.09
C GLN A 447 26.52 -26.51 10.07
N ILE A 448 25.28 -26.74 10.54
CA ILE A 448 24.10 -26.82 9.67
C ILE A 448 23.88 -25.50 8.92
N ASN A 449 24.12 -24.36 9.57
CA ASN A 449 23.95 -23.05 8.95
C ASN A 449 24.99 -22.76 7.86
N ASP A 450 26.23 -23.23 8.06
CA ASP A 450 27.29 -23.14 7.06
C ASP A 450 27.04 -24.07 5.86
N GLU A 451 26.52 -25.27 6.08
CA GLU A 451 26.10 -26.19 5.02
C GLU A 451 24.95 -25.61 4.18
N LEU A 452 23.93 -25.02 4.83
CA LEU A 452 22.83 -24.30 4.16
C LEU A 452 23.33 -23.15 3.29
N ARG A 453 24.29 -22.36 3.79
CA ARG A 453 24.90 -21.27 2.99
C ARG A 453 25.65 -21.78 1.77
N GLN A 454 26.36 -22.90 1.90
CA GLN A 454 27.04 -23.52 0.76
C GLN A 454 26.05 -24.03 -0.28
N GLU A 455 24.94 -24.65 0.12
CA GLU A 455 23.88 -25.06 -0.81
C GLU A 455 23.19 -23.87 -1.48
N GLU A 456 22.93 -22.79 -0.74
CA GLU A 456 22.35 -21.55 -1.26
C GLU A 456 23.25 -20.93 -2.35
N THR A 457 24.56 -20.87 -2.11
CA THR A 457 25.52 -20.38 -3.11
C THR A 457 25.57 -21.25 -4.37
N LYS A 458 25.52 -22.60 -4.23
CA LYS A 458 25.46 -23.52 -5.38
C LYS A 458 24.18 -23.30 -6.19
N MET A 459 23.02 -23.27 -5.53
CA MET A 459 21.73 -22.98 -6.16
C MET A 459 21.73 -21.64 -6.88
N MET A 460 22.36 -20.61 -6.31
CA MET A 460 22.49 -19.29 -6.94
C MET A 460 23.37 -19.32 -8.19
N THR A 461 24.45 -20.10 -8.19
CA THR A 461 25.28 -20.28 -9.40
C THR A 461 24.54 -21.03 -10.50
N GLU A 462 23.82 -22.10 -10.17
CA GLU A 462 23.01 -22.87 -11.12
C GLU A 462 21.85 -22.03 -11.69
N MET A 463 21.19 -21.22 -10.85
CA MET A 463 20.16 -20.29 -11.29
C MET A 463 20.72 -19.25 -12.28
N ASN A 464 21.93 -18.74 -12.03
CA ASN A 464 22.57 -17.80 -12.94
C ASN A 464 22.94 -18.44 -14.28
N GLU A 465 23.36 -19.71 -14.29
CA GLU A 465 23.56 -20.47 -15.53
C GLU A 465 22.25 -20.71 -16.28
N LEU A 466 21.16 -21.07 -15.59
CA LEU A 466 19.84 -21.23 -16.18
C LEU A 466 19.33 -19.91 -16.77
N LYS A 467 19.55 -18.78 -16.10
CA LYS A 467 19.21 -17.44 -16.64
C LYS A 467 19.96 -17.15 -17.93
N ARG A 468 21.26 -17.45 -18.01
CA ARG A 468 22.04 -17.31 -19.25
C ARG A 468 21.50 -18.20 -20.37
N LYS A 469 21.20 -19.48 -20.07
CA LYS A 469 20.61 -20.42 -21.03
C LYS A 469 19.24 -19.95 -21.53
N HIS A 470 18.40 -19.41 -20.64
CA HIS A 470 17.10 -18.86 -20.99
C HIS A 470 17.21 -17.62 -21.90
N GLN A 471 18.16 -16.71 -21.62
CA GLN A 471 18.44 -15.57 -22.49
C GLN A 471 18.88 -15.99 -23.89
N THR A 472 19.76 -16.99 -24.01
CA THR A 472 20.13 -17.55 -25.32
C THR A 472 18.95 -18.21 -26.04
N MET A 473 18.07 -18.90 -25.32
CA MET A 473 16.87 -19.52 -25.89
C MET A 473 15.87 -18.47 -26.40
N MET A 474 15.67 -17.37 -25.65
CA MET A 474 14.85 -16.23 -26.07
C MET A 474 15.36 -15.63 -27.38
N GLN A 475 16.68 -15.37 -27.48
CA GLN A 475 17.29 -14.85 -28.72
C GLN A 475 17.16 -15.82 -29.92
N LEU A 476 17.20 -17.13 -29.67
CA LEU A 476 16.95 -18.15 -30.67
C LEU A 476 15.48 -18.19 -31.10
N ASN A 477 14.55 -18.04 -30.15
CA ASN A 477 13.12 -18.04 -30.43
C ASN A 477 12.71 -16.81 -31.25
N GLU A 478 13.26 -15.64 -30.92
CA GLU A 478 13.04 -14.40 -31.67
C GLU A 478 13.58 -14.52 -33.12
N ARG A 479 14.73 -15.19 -33.30
CA ARG A 479 15.24 -15.54 -34.64
C ARG A 479 14.34 -16.54 -35.38
N LEU A 480 13.77 -17.52 -34.69
CA LEU A 480 12.84 -18.49 -35.30
C LEU A 480 11.52 -17.84 -35.70
N GLU A 481 11.03 -16.87 -34.94
CA GLU A 481 9.81 -16.12 -35.22
C GLU A 481 9.98 -15.21 -36.46
N MET A 482 11.16 -14.60 -36.60
CA MET A 482 11.55 -13.85 -37.82
C MET A 482 11.68 -14.77 -39.06
N LEU A 483 12.13 -16.01 -38.88
CA LEU A 483 12.23 -16.98 -39.97
C LEU A 483 10.88 -17.58 -40.35
N THR A 484 9.96 -17.74 -39.41
CA THR A 484 8.60 -18.25 -39.67
C THR A 484 7.71 -17.19 -40.31
N THR A 485 7.83 -15.92 -39.93
CA THR A 485 7.15 -14.80 -40.60
C THR A 485 7.60 -14.65 -42.05
N THR A 486 8.92 -14.69 -42.32
CA THR A 486 9.44 -14.67 -43.70
C THR A 486 9.06 -15.91 -44.52
N ALA A 487 9.00 -17.09 -43.90
CA ALA A 487 8.50 -18.30 -44.56
C ALA A 487 7.00 -18.21 -44.92
N ASN A 488 6.18 -17.62 -44.04
CA ASN A 488 4.74 -17.41 -44.27
C ASN A 488 4.46 -16.35 -45.34
N GLU A 489 5.29 -15.30 -45.42
CA GLU A 489 5.21 -14.32 -46.51
C GLU A 489 5.59 -14.92 -47.87
N LEU A 490 6.57 -15.83 -47.89
CA LEU A 490 6.97 -16.56 -49.10
C LEU A 490 5.91 -17.57 -49.55
N THR A 491 5.21 -18.24 -48.64
CA THR A 491 4.09 -19.13 -48.99
C THR A 491 2.90 -18.35 -49.53
N LEU A 492 2.51 -17.23 -48.89
CA LEU A 492 1.46 -16.33 -49.40
C LEU A 492 1.79 -15.79 -50.79
N LYS A 493 3.04 -15.34 -51.04
CA LYS A 493 3.46 -14.89 -52.37
C LYS A 493 3.52 -16.03 -53.39
N ARG A 494 3.88 -17.26 -52.97
CA ARG A 494 3.87 -18.45 -53.83
C ARG A 494 2.45 -18.86 -54.21
N ASP A 495 1.50 -18.79 -53.29
CA ASP A 495 0.09 -19.09 -53.55
C ASP A 495 -0.56 -18.01 -54.43
N TYR A 496 -0.17 -16.74 -54.24
CA TYR A 496 -0.58 -15.65 -55.13
C TYR A 496 -0.02 -15.82 -56.56
N LEU A 497 1.26 -16.20 -56.69
CA LEU A 497 1.87 -16.55 -57.99
C LEU A 497 1.19 -17.76 -58.63
N ARG A 498 0.82 -18.78 -57.84
CA ARG A 498 0.08 -19.94 -58.33
C ARG A 498 -1.30 -19.54 -58.86
N ASN A 499 -2.02 -18.68 -58.16
CA ASN A 499 -3.32 -18.17 -58.60
C ASN A 499 -3.18 -17.35 -59.90
N ILE A 500 -2.20 -16.45 -59.99
CA ILE A 500 -1.93 -15.70 -61.23
C ILE A 500 -1.56 -16.65 -62.38
N ASN A 501 -0.70 -17.64 -62.15
CA ASN A 501 -0.35 -18.61 -63.19
C ASN A 501 -1.56 -19.43 -63.64
N GLN A 502 -2.45 -19.79 -62.73
CA GLN A 502 -3.68 -20.50 -63.05
C GLN A 502 -4.66 -19.61 -63.84
N GLN A 503 -4.75 -18.33 -63.51
CA GLN A 503 -5.51 -17.36 -64.31
C GLN A 503 -4.90 -17.18 -65.71
N ILE A 504 -3.56 -17.14 -65.84
CA ILE A 504 -2.87 -17.08 -67.13
C ILE A 504 -3.15 -18.35 -67.95
N GLU A 505 -3.14 -19.52 -67.32
CA GLU A 505 -3.46 -20.79 -67.97
C GLU A 505 -4.92 -20.83 -68.41
N ASP A 506 -5.85 -20.34 -67.59
CA ASP A 506 -7.26 -20.18 -67.95
C ASP A 506 -7.45 -19.19 -69.10
N PHE A 507 -6.75 -18.05 -69.11
CA PHE A 507 -6.78 -17.09 -70.21
C PHE A 507 -6.15 -17.65 -71.48
N ASN A 508 -5.07 -18.42 -71.38
CA ASN A 508 -4.45 -19.12 -72.52
C ASN A 508 -5.37 -20.22 -73.07
N ASN A 509 -6.02 -21.00 -72.20
CA ASN A 509 -7.02 -21.97 -72.61
C ASN A 509 -8.21 -21.28 -73.28
N ARG A 510 -8.64 -20.11 -72.78
CA ARG A 510 -9.72 -19.32 -73.38
C ARG A 510 -9.29 -18.70 -74.72
N LYS A 511 -8.03 -18.28 -74.85
CA LYS A 511 -7.42 -17.85 -76.11
C LYS A 511 -7.35 -18.99 -77.12
N ILE A 512 -6.86 -20.17 -76.73
CA ILE A 512 -6.83 -21.39 -77.58
C ILE A 512 -8.24 -21.79 -77.99
N GLN A 513 -9.22 -21.73 -77.09
CA GLN A 513 -10.64 -21.99 -77.40
C GLN A 513 -11.21 -20.96 -78.39
N LEU A 514 -10.80 -19.70 -78.31
CA LEU A 514 -11.20 -18.65 -79.26
C LEU A 514 -10.47 -18.80 -80.60
N GLU A 515 -9.18 -19.14 -80.62
CA GLU A 515 -8.40 -19.44 -81.82
C GLU A 515 -8.90 -20.72 -82.53
N LEU A 516 -9.33 -21.74 -81.77
CA LEU A 516 -10.00 -22.93 -82.31
C LEU A 516 -11.38 -22.58 -82.89
N LYS A 517 -12.14 -21.67 -82.27
CA LYS A 517 -13.42 -21.18 -82.81
C LYS A 517 -13.23 -20.32 -84.06
N VAL A 518 -12.13 -19.58 -84.16
CA VAL A 518 -11.78 -18.78 -85.35
C VAL A 518 -11.23 -19.67 -86.48
N SER A 519 -10.43 -20.70 -86.18
CA SER A 519 -9.93 -21.65 -87.20
C SER A 519 -10.98 -22.66 -87.70
N ASN A 520 -12.04 -22.92 -86.91
CA ASN A 520 -13.15 -23.80 -87.31
C ASN A 520 -14.21 -23.11 -88.18
N ILE A 521 -14.07 -21.82 -88.48
CA ILE A 521 -15.01 -21.09 -89.37
C ILE A 521 -14.55 -21.10 -90.84
N ASP A 522 -13.29 -21.45 -91.15
CA ASP A 522 -12.74 -21.35 -92.52
C ASP A 522 -12.33 -22.70 -93.19
N GLY A 523 -12.49 -23.85 -92.52
CA GLY A 523 -11.82 -25.08 -93.00
C GLY A 523 -12.61 -26.37 -93.18
N SER A 524 -13.77 -26.60 -92.55
CA SER A 524 -14.30 -27.98 -92.53
C SER A 524 -15.79 -28.18 -92.19
N GLN A 525 -16.69 -27.63 -93.01
CA GLN A 525 -18.10 -28.06 -93.05
C GLN A 525 -18.35 -29.36 -93.86
N SER A 526 -17.33 -30.12 -94.25
CA SER A 526 -17.56 -31.27 -95.14
C SER A 526 -16.81 -32.58 -94.84
N LYS A 527 -15.83 -32.64 -93.91
CA LYS A 527 -14.97 -33.85 -93.79
C LYS A 527 -14.78 -34.46 -92.40
N LEU A 528 -15.26 -33.86 -91.30
CA LEU A 528 -15.04 -34.41 -89.94
C LEU A 528 -16.16 -35.32 -89.40
N ARG A 529 -17.38 -35.27 -89.95
CA ARG A 529 -18.50 -36.10 -89.45
C ARG A 529 -18.42 -37.57 -89.89
N THR A 530 -17.67 -37.89 -90.94
CA THR A 530 -17.61 -39.24 -91.52
C THR A 530 -16.44 -40.08 -90.99
N LEU A 531 -15.41 -39.45 -90.42
CA LEU A 531 -14.20 -40.11 -89.90
C LEU A 531 -14.22 -40.36 -88.39
N GLN A 532 -15.07 -39.66 -87.62
CA GLN A 532 -15.20 -39.84 -86.17
C GLN A 532 -16.03 -41.08 -85.76
N ASP A 533 -16.96 -41.55 -86.59
CA ASP A 533 -17.76 -42.76 -86.29
C ASP A 533 -16.98 -44.07 -86.54
N GLN A 534 -15.97 -44.07 -87.43
CA GLN A 534 -15.21 -45.27 -87.78
C GLN A 534 -14.03 -45.56 -86.82
N LEU A 535 -13.49 -44.54 -86.15
CA LEU A 535 -12.40 -44.70 -85.17
C LEU A 535 -12.90 -45.23 -83.82
N THR A 536 -14.12 -44.89 -83.42
CA THR A 536 -14.70 -45.26 -82.12
C THR A 536 -15.03 -46.76 -82.03
N ARG A 537 -15.33 -47.42 -83.16
CA ARG A 537 -15.63 -48.85 -83.21
C ARG A 537 -14.37 -49.75 -83.13
N LEU A 538 -13.26 -49.33 -83.74
CA LEU A 538 -12.00 -50.09 -83.76
C LEU A 538 -11.23 -50.05 -82.43
N LEU A 539 -11.43 -49.01 -81.61
CA LEU A 539 -10.78 -48.88 -80.30
C LEU A 539 -11.46 -49.70 -79.18
N ILE A 540 -12.72 -50.07 -79.35
CA ILE A 540 -13.48 -50.88 -78.37
C ILE A 540 -13.20 -52.38 -78.55
N GLU A 541 -13.08 -52.86 -79.80
CA GLU A 541 -12.76 -54.27 -80.09
C GLU A 541 -11.34 -54.67 -79.61
N LYS A 542 -10.37 -53.75 -79.66
CA LYS A 542 -8.99 -54.00 -79.21
C LYS A 542 -8.84 -54.10 -77.68
N LYS A 543 -9.72 -53.41 -76.94
CA LYS A 543 -9.70 -53.35 -75.47
C LYS A 543 -10.42 -54.53 -74.81
N MET A 544 -11.32 -55.20 -75.53
CA MET A 544 -11.97 -56.43 -75.07
C MET A 544 -11.04 -57.65 -75.17
N THR A 545 -10.21 -57.73 -76.23
CA THR A 545 -9.25 -58.83 -76.39
C THR A 545 -8.10 -58.77 -75.39
N GLU A 546 -7.65 -57.57 -75.00
CA GLU A 546 -6.60 -57.38 -73.98
C GLU A 546 -7.08 -57.79 -72.57
N LEU A 547 -8.38 -57.61 -72.26
CA LEU A 547 -8.96 -57.97 -70.96
C LEU A 547 -9.37 -59.46 -70.84
N GLU A 548 -9.59 -60.15 -71.96
CA GLU A 548 -9.84 -61.60 -71.97
C GLU A 548 -8.54 -62.42 -71.78
N ASP A 549 -7.41 -61.95 -72.32
CA ASP A 549 -6.08 -62.57 -72.14
C ASP A 549 -5.50 -62.37 -70.72
N GLU A 550 -5.80 -61.23 -70.07
CA GLU A 550 -5.43 -60.99 -68.66
C GLU A 550 -6.27 -61.84 -67.67
N LEU A 551 -7.49 -62.23 -68.05
CA LEU A 551 -8.35 -63.10 -67.23
C LEU A 551 -7.95 -64.59 -67.31
N ASP A 552 -7.44 -65.04 -68.46
CA ASP A 552 -7.06 -66.45 -68.67
C ASP A 552 -5.67 -66.78 -68.10
N THR A 553 -4.80 -65.77 -67.93
CA THR A 553 -3.50 -65.89 -67.23
C THR A 553 -3.67 -65.90 -65.70
N LEU A 554 -4.61 -65.13 -65.15
CA LEU A 554 -4.91 -65.12 -63.70
C LEU A 554 -5.68 -66.36 -63.22
N ARG A 555 -6.36 -67.11 -64.10
CA ARG A 555 -7.03 -68.38 -63.76
C ARG A 555 -6.10 -69.59 -63.70
N ARG A 556 -4.89 -69.52 -64.28
CA ARG A 556 -3.94 -70.65 -64.34
C ARG A 556 -2.80 -70.63 -63.31
N LEU A 557 -2.70 -69.60 -62.46
CA LEU A 557 -1.80 -69.59 -61.29
C LEU A 557 -2.58 -69.83 -59.99
N GLY A 558 -3.33 -70.92 -59.97
CA GLY A 558 -3.78 -71.57 -58.75
C GLY A 558 -2.64 -72.32 -58.07
N ALA A 559 -1.75 -71.61 -57.36
CA ALA A 559 -0.82 -72.20 -56.39
C ALA A 559 -0.32 -71.14 -55.40
N ASN A 560 -1.06 -70.92 -54.30
CA ASN A 560 -0.51 -70.88 -52.93
C ASN A 560 -1.59 -70.49 -51.91
N ARG A 561 -2.23 -71.51 -51.32
CA ARG A 561 -3.12 -71.35 -50.15
C ARG A 561 -2.33 -71.10 -48.85
N GLN A 562 -0.99 -71.11 -48.90
CA GLN A 562 -0.07 -70.86 -47.79
C GLN A 562 0.27 -69.37 -47.64
N THR A 563 0.56 -68.68 -48.76
CA THR A 563 0.91 -67.25 -48.77
C THR A 563 -0.26 -66.34 -48.36
N LEU A 564 -1.51 -66.74 -48.67
CA LEU A 564 -2.69 -65.99 -48.23
C LEU A 564 -2.91 -66.07 -46.70
N LYS A 565 -2.52 -67.17 -46.05
CA LYS A 565 -2.59 -67.33 -44.57
C LYS A 565 -1.48 -66.57 -43.86
N GLU A 566 -0.27 -66.55 -44.41
CA GLU A 566 0.84 -65.75 -43.90
C GLU A 566 0.58 -64.26 -44.09
N ALA A 567 0.08 -63.84 -45.26
CA ALA A 567 -0.31 -62.47 -45.52
C ALA A 567 -1.46 -62.00 -44.62
N THR A 568 -2.48 -62.82 -44.35
CA THR A 568 -3.57 -62.47 -43.41
C THR A 568 -3.13 -62.47 -41.95
N HIS A 569 -2.15 -63.29 -41.56
CA HIS A 569 -1.54 -63.24 -40.22
C HIS A 569 -0.66 -61.99 -40.04
N SER A 570 0.15 -61.65 -41.04
CA SER A 570 0.95 -60.41 -41.05
C SER A 570 0.06 -59.16 -41.09
N LEU A 571 -1.05 -59.17 -41.84
CA LEU A 571 -2.03 -58.08 -41.82
C LEU A 571 -2.72 -57.92 -40.46
N ARG A 572 -3.05 -59.02 -39.77
CA ARG A 572 -3.58 -58.96 -38.40
C ARG A 572 -2.56 -58.41 -37.42
N LYS A 573 -1.30 -58.80 -37.53
CA LYS A 573 -0.22 -58.29 -36.67
C LYS A 573 0.02 -56.80 -36.92
N ILE A 574 0.09 -56.37 -38.18
CA ILE A 574 0.21 -54.96 -38.56
C ILE A 574 -1.01 -54.15 -38.09
N ASN A 575 -2.23 -54.69 -38.18
CA ASN A 575 -3.42 -54.00 -37.68
C ASN A 575 -3.46 -53.93 -36.14
N GLN A 576 -2.94 -54.93 -35.42
CA GLN A 576 -2.78 -54.88 -33.97
C GLN A 576 -1.70 -53.87 -33.56
N ASP A 577 -0.57 -53.84 -34.29
CA ASP A 577 0.50 -52.87 -34.09
C ASP A 577 0.00 -51.45 -34.41
N LEU A 578 -0.83 -51.26 -35.44
CA LEU A 578 -1.47 -49.98 -35.76
C LEU A 578 -2.48 -49.54 -34.69
N ASP A 579 -3.26 -50.46 -34.11
CA ASP A 579 -4.18 -50.15 -33.01
C ASP A 579 -3.41 -49.78 -31.72
N LEU A 580 -2.30 -50.47 -31.45
CA LEU A 580 -1.39 -50.14 -30.34
C LEU A 580 -0.71 -48.79 -30.55
N ILE A 581 -0.19 -48.52 -31.76
CA ILE A 581 0.40 -47.23 -32.13
C ILE A 581 -0.66 -46.12 -32.11
N GLY A 582 -1.90 -46.39 -32.53
CA GLY A 582 -3.01 -45.45 -32.45
C GLY A 582 -3.42 -45.12 -31.01
N LYS A 583 -3.39 -46.12 -30.11
CA LYS A 583 -3.59 -45.92 -28.67
C LYS A 583 -2.44 -45.14 -28.03
N GLU A 584 -1.21 -45.44 -28.39
CA GLU A 584 -0.05 -44.66 -27.95
C GLU A 584 -0.07 -43.23 -28.51
N PHE A 585 -0.49 -43.03 -29.76
CA PHE A 585 -0.61 -41.72 -30.38
C PHE A 585 -1.70 -40.87 -29.70
N THR A 586 -2.85 -41.47 -29.38
CA THR A 586 -3.93 -40.78 -28.65
C THR A 586 -3.51 -40.48 -27.20
N ARG A 587 -2.81 -41.41 -26.54
CA ARG A 587 -2.23 -41.18 -25.20
C ARG A 587 -1.20 -40.04 -25.22
N ILE A 588 -0.26 -40.06 -26.17
CA ILE A 588 0.77 -39.03 -26.32
C ILE A 588 0.14 -37.69 -26.71
N SER A 589 -0.85 -37.67 -27.61
CA SER A 589 -1.56 -36.44 -27.98
C SER A 589 -2.37 -35.85 -26.83
N ALA A 590 -2.98 -36.68 -25.98
CA ALA A 590 -3.67 -36.21 -24.78
C ALA A 590 -2.69 -35.61 -23.76
N VAL A 591 -1.54 -36.26 -23.54
CA VAL A 591 -0.47 -35.75 -22.66
C VAL A 591 0.16 -34.47 -23.23
N LEU A 592 0.35 -34.37 -24.54
CA LEU A 592 0.81 -33.15 -25.19
C LEU A 592 -0.22 -32.03 -25.06
N GLY A 593 -1.51 -32.31 -25.26
CA GLY A 593 -2.58 -31.32 -25.07
C GLY A 593 -2.68 -30.82 -23.62
N GLU A 594 -2.54 -31.70 -22.62
CA GLU A 594 -2.51 -31.28 -21.21
C GLU A 594 -1.26 -30.44 -20.89
N ASN A 595 -0.10 -30.83 -21.44
CA ASN A 595 1.13 -30.05 -21.26
C ASN A 595 1.09 -28.70 -21.99
N ASP A 596 0.48 -28.61 -23.17
CA ASP A 596 0.27 -27.34 -23.89
C ASP A 596 -0.69 -26.42 -23.13
N LEU A 597 -1.75 -26.97 -22.53
CA LEU A 597 -2.63 -26.23 -21.62
C LEU A 597 -1.86 -25.73 -20.39
N ARG A 598 -1.04 -26.57 -19.76
CA ARG A 598 -0.19 -26.15 -18.62
C ARG A 598 0.87 -25.12 -19.02
N LEU A 599 1.46 -25.23 -20.20
CA LEU A 599 2.44 -24.27 -20.72
C LEU A 599 1.80 -22.93 -21.03
N THR A 600 0.60 -22.92 -21.61
CA THR A 600 -0.15 -21.69 -21.88
C THR A 600 -0.64 -21.02 -20.60
N GLU A 601 -1.15 -21.79 -19.63
CA GLU A 601 -1.50 -21.26 -18.31
C GLU A 601 -0.29 -20.72 -17.54
N SER A 602 0.84 -21.45 -17.56
CA SER A 602 2.07 -21.00 -16.90
C SER A 602 2.67 -19.77 -17.59
N SER A 603 2.60 -19.69 -18.92
CA SER A 603 3.04 -18.51 -19.68
C SER A 603 2.15 -17.30 -19.41
N LYS A 604 0.83 -17.48 -19.31
CA LYS A 604 -0.10 -16.41 -18.90
C LYS A 604 0.19 -15.92 -17.49
N LYS A 605 0.50 -16.83 -16.54
CA LYS A 605 0.92 -16.45 -15.19
C LYS A 605 2.23 -15.66 -15.22
N LEU A 606 3.23 -16.08 -16.00
CA LEU A 606 4.51 -15.38 -16.15
C LEU A 606 4.39 -14.00 -16.82
N MET A 607 3.36 -13.79 -17.66
CA MET A 607 3.05 -12.49 -18.28
C MET A 607 2.25 -11.55 -17.38
N THR A 608 1.84 -11.97 -16.18
CA THR A 608 1.19 -11.04 -15.24
C THR A 608 2.17 -9.94 -14.85
N LEU A 609 1.65 -8.70 -14.78
CA LEU A 609 2.45 -7.50 -14.54
C LEU A 609 3.29 -7.60 -13.26
N ASP A 610 2.78 -8.33 -12.26
CA ASP A 610 3.40 -8.52 -10.95
C ASP A 610 4.66 -9.39 -11.01
N ILE A 611 4.69 -10.40 -11.90
CA ILE A 611 5.85 -11.29 -12.07
C ILE A 611 6.90 -10.65 -12.97
N VAL A 612 6.48 -9.97 -14.05
CA VAL A 612 7.40 -9.27 -14.96
C VAL A 612 8.14 -8.14 -14.24
N ASN A 613 7.45 -7.41 -13.35
CA ASN A 613 8.05 -6.35 -12.55
C ASN A 613 8.52 -6.81 -11.16
N ALA A 614 8.51 -8.11 -10.85
CA ALA A 614 8.84 -8.61 -9.51
C ALA A 614 10.22 -8.16 -9.03
N GLU A 615 11.22 -8.14 -9.91
CA GLU A 615 12.58 -7.69 -9.55
C GLU A 615 12.62 -6.18 -9.26
N ASN A 616 11.91 -5.36 -10.04
CA ASN A 616 11.81 -3.93 -9.80
C ASN A 616 11.01 -3.63 -8.53
N ASN A 617 9.91 -4.34 -8.30
CA ASN A 617 9.10 -4.23 -7.09
C ASN A 617 9.91 -4.64 -5.86
N TYR A 618 10.66 -5.75 -5.92
CA TYR A 618 11.56 -6.18 -4.86
C TYR A 618 12.64 -5.14 -4.58
N ARG A 619 13.32 -4.62 -5.61
CA ARG A 619 14.33 -3.57 -5.47
C ARG A 619 13.74 -2.30 -4.83
N ASN A 620 12.55 -1.87 -5.26
CA ASN A 620 11.88 -0.71 -4.70
C ASN A 620 11.53 -0.92 -3.22
N VAL A 621 10.98 -2.08 -2.85
CA VAL A 621 10.65 -2.41 -1.46
C VAL A 621 11.91 -2.50 -0.59
N VAL A 622 13.00 -3.08 -1.10
CA VAL A 622 14.28 -3.14 -0.35
C VAL A 622 14.90 -1.75 -0.18
N LEU A 623 14.85 -0.91 -1.21
CA LEU A 623 15.31 0.49 -1.10
C LEU A 623 14.45 1.29 -0.13
N GLU A 624 13.13 1.15 -0.20
CA GLU A 624 12.19 1.79 0.70
C GLU A 624 12.40 1.34 2.14
N GLN A 625 12.55 0.03 2.37
CA GLN A 625 12.91 -0.53 3.67
C GLN A 625 14.21 0.12 4.17
N LYS A 626 15.23 0.21 3.32
CA LYS A 626 16.52 0.76 3.73
C LYS A 626 16.43 2.26 4.05
N ILE A 627 15.67 3.02 3.27
CA ILE A 627 15.43 4.45 3.52
C ILE A 627 14.69 4.64 4.84
N ILE A 628 13.66 3.83 5.10
CA ILE A 628 12.90 3.86 6.36
C ILE A 628 13.80 3.50 7.54
N GLU A 629 14.63 2.46 7.42
CA GLU A 629 15.60 2.09 8.46
C GLU A 629 16.56 3.24 8.81
N GLU A 630 17.12 3.92 7.81
CA GLU A 630 18.01 5.06 8.07
C GLU A 630 17.24 6.27 8.61
N THR A 631 16.01 6.49 8.16
CA THR A 631 15.14 7.56 8.69
C THR A 631 14.81 7.32 10.16
N ILE A 632 14.52 6.08 10.57
CA ILE A 632 14.29 5.72 11.97
C ILE A 632 15.54 6.02 12.81
N LYS A 633 16.73 5.62 12.34
CA LYS A 633 17.99 5.91 13.05
C LYS A 633 18.22 7.42 13.22
N ASP A 634 17.91 8.22 12.21
CA ASP A 634 18.07 9.66 12.29
C ASP A 634 17.04 10.29 13.24
N LEU A 635 15.79 9.83 13.24
CA LEU A 635 14.78 10.24 14.23
C LEU A 635 15.17 9.86 15.66
N GLU A 636 15.78 8.70 15.86
CA GLU A 636 16.33 8.28 17.16
C GLU A 636 17.47 9.19 17.62
N LYS A 637 18.38 9.57 16.71
CA LYS A 637 19.44 10.56 17.01
C LYS A 637 18.85 11.91 17.39
N TYR A 638 17.86 12.41 16.63
CA TYR A 638 17.20 13.68 16.94
C TYR A 638 16.49 13.65 18.29
N ARG A 639 15.76 12.57 18.58
CA ARG A 639 15.10 12.37 19.88
C ARG A 639 16.13 12.40 21.01
N LYS A 640 17.22 11.64 20.89
CA LYS A 640 18.26 11.58 21.92
C LYS A 640 18.92 12.95 22.13
N CYS A 641 19.30 13.63 21.04
CA CYS A 641 19.90 14.95 21.11
C CYS A 641 18.96 15.98 21.75
N PHE A 642 17.66 15.91 21.45
CA PHE A 642 16.64 16.75 22.07
C PHE A 642 16.50 16.46 23.57
N ASP A 643 16.40 15.19 23.95
CA ASP A 643 16.32 14.77 25.36
C ASP A 643 17.55 15.22 26.16
N ASP A 644 18.75 15.08 25.58
CA ASP A 644 20.02 15.51 26.20
C ASP A 644 20.08 17.05 26.33
N SER A 645 19.60 17.78 25.31
CA SER A 645 19.52 19.25 25.34
C SER A 645 18.53 19.75 26.38
N LEU A 646 17.39 19.07 26.56
CA LEU A 646 16.39 19.41 27.55
C LEU A 646 16.88 19.13 28.97
N LEU A 647 17.59 18.01 29.18
CA LEU A 647 18.27 17.73 30.45
C LEU A 647 19.31 18.81 30.79
N LYS A 648 20.16 19.15 29.82
CA LYS A 648 21.19 20.17 30.00
C LYS A 648 20.58 21.52 30.33
N PHE A 649 19.55 21.94 29.60
CA PHE A 649 18.83 23.18 29.87
C PHE A 649 18.22 23.19 31.28
N HIS A 650 17.58 22.09 31.70
CA HIS A 650 17.02 21.99 33.04
C HIS A 650 18.09 22.11 34.13
N GLN A 651 19.21 21.38 33.99
CA GLN A 651 20.35 21.45 34.91
C GLN A 651 20.93 22.85 34.99
N GLU A 652 21.18 23.50 33.86
CA GLU A 652 21.69 24.88 33.79
C GLU A 652 20.74 25.85 34.51
N LYS A 653 19.42 25.71 34.32
CA LYS A 653 18.43 26.55 34.98
C LYS A 653 18.35 26.29 36.48
N MET A 654 18.40 25.04 36.93
CA MET A 654 18.40 24.72 38.36
C MET A 654 19.66 25.24 39.07
N THR A 655 20.83 25.16 38.43
CA THR A 655 22.07 25.74 38.95
C THR A 655 21.94 27.25 39.09
N ALA A 656 21.51 27.95 38.04
CA ALA A 656 21.32 29.41 38.08
C ALA A 656 20.32 29.87 39.16
N ILE A 657 19.22 29.12 39.34
CA ILE A 657 18.24 29.39 40.41
C ILE A 657 18.90 29.24 41.79
N ASN A 658 19.64 28.15 42.02
CA ASN A 658 20.29 27.89 43.30
C ASN A 658 21.41 28.88 43.64
N GLU A 659 22.12 29.39 42.64
CA GLU A 659 23.13 30.44 42.81
C GLU A 659 22.49 31.75 43.32
N ILE A 660 21.40 32.20 42.68
CA ILE A 660 20.68 33.41 43.09
C ILE A 660 20.04 33.22 44.46
N ILE A 661 19.47 32.06 44.74
CA ILE A 661 18.90 31.75 46.05
C ILE A 661 19.98 31.82 47.14
N ASP A 662 21.17 31.25 46.90
CA ASP A 662 22.27 31.26 47.87
C ASP A 662 22.75 32.69 48.17
N GLU A 663 22.88 33.52 47.13
CA GLU A 663 23.26 34.93 47.25
C GLU A 663 22.22 35.74 48.05
N LEU A 664 20.94 35.64 47.67
CA LEU A 664 19.86 36.38 48.33
C LEU A 664 19.64 35.91 49.77
N TRP A 665 19.73 34.60 50.02
CA TRP A 665 19.53 34.05 51.37
C TRP A 665 20.58 34.55 52.33
N ARG A 666 21.87 34.50 51.96
CA ARG A 666 22.98 34.96 52.80
C ARG A 666 22.92 36.46 53.10
N ARG A 667 22.29 37.27 52.23
CA ARG A 667 22.13 38.71 52.44
C ARG A 667 20.97 39.07 53.37
N VAL A 668 19.83 38.38 53.25
CA VAL A 668 18.62 38.72 54.03
C VAL A 668 18.58 37.98 55.36
N TYR A 669 19.16 36.78 55.44
CA TYR A 669 19.08 35.92 56.62
C TYR A 669 20.34 36.03 57.48
N ASN A 670 20.30 36.89 58.51
CA ASN A 670 21.43 37.20 59.39
C ASN A 670 21.60 36.23 60.59
N SER A 671 20.94 35.07 60.58
CA SER A 671 20.97 34.10 61.68
C SER A 671 21.88 32.90 61.37
N THR A 672 22.55 32.35 62.38
CA THR A 672 23.58 31.30 62.21
C THR A 672 23.03 29.88 62.05
N ASP A 673 21.71 29.70 62.16
CA ASP A 673 21.06 28.37 62.16
C ASP A 673 20.90 27.76 60.76
N ILE A 674 20.83 28.58 59.70
CA ILE A 674 20.70 28.14 58.31
C ILE A 674 21.66 28.93 57.44
N GLU A 675 22.68 28.25 56.89
CA GLU A 675 23.69 28.87 56.03
C GLU A 675 23.10 29.27 54.66
N THR A 676 22.34 28.37 54.04
CA THR A 676 21.70 28.60 52.76
C THR A 676 20.54 27.64 52.53
N ILE A 677 19.74 27.91 51.48
CA ILE A 677 18.68 27.01 51.01
C ILE A 677 18.91 26.65 49.54
N ARG A 678 18.50 25.45 49.12
CA ARG A 678 18.67 24.96 47.75
C ARG A 678 17.47 24.14 47.31
N ILE A 679 17.15 24.19 46.02
CA ILE A 679 16.17 23.33 45.38
C ILE A 679 16.90 22.15 44.75
N ARG A 680 16.61 20.93 45.23
CA ARG A 680 17.10 19.69 44.62
C ARG A 680 15.99 19.10 43.74
N SER A 681 16.33 18.80 42.49
CA SER A 681 15.48 18.05 41.57
C SER A 681 15.91 16.58 41.53
N ASN A 682 15.06 15.68 42.00
CA ASN A 682 15.26 14.24 41.87
C ASN A 682 14.54 13.75 40.62
N THR A 683 15.19 12.83 39.89
CA THR A 683 14.60 12.23 38.68
C THR A 683 14.09 10.84 39.04
N ASN A 684 12.80 10.57 38.82
CA ASN A 684 12.27 9.22 38.99
C ASN A 684 12.65 8.38 37.76
N GLU A 685 13.57 7.42 37.93
CA GLU A 685 14.11 6.58 36.85
C GLU A 685 13.09 5.59 36.24
N SER A 686 11.85 5.56 36.73
CA SER A 686 10.89 4.49 36.48
C SER A 686 10.08 4.59 35.17
N SER A 687 10.22 5.65 34.35
CA SER A 687 9.56 5.64 33.02
C SER A 687 10.27 6.47 31.95
N ALA A 688 10.78 5.79 30.92
CA ALA A 688 11.50 6.38 29.78
C ALA A 688 10.63 7.25 28.84
N LYS A 689 9.35 7.46 29.14
CA LYS A 689 8.41 8.24 28.31
C LYS A 689 7.93 9.54 28.95
N ASN A 690 8.03 9.72 30.27
CA ASN A 690 7.72 10.97 30.96
C ASN A 690 8.59 11.07 32.23
N ARG A 691 9.72 11.80 32.14
CA ARG A 691 10.57 12.05 33.31
C ARG A 691 9.83 13.00 34.25
N ALA A 692 9.21 12.44 35.29
CA ALA A 692 8.68 13.21 36.40
C ALA A 692 9.85 13.68 37.28
N TYR A 693 9.93 14.98 37.53
CA TYR A 693 10.89 15.59 38.46
C TYR A 693 10.21 15.89 39.79
N ASP A 694 10.81 15.39 40.86
CA ASP A 694 10.40 15.72 42.22
C ASP A 694 11.34 16.79 42.80
N TYR A 695 10.78 17.95 43.12
CA TYR A 695 11.54 19.08 43.67
C TYR A 695 11.41 19.13 45.19
N THR A 696 12.55 19.21 45.88
CA THR A 696 12.61 19.34 47.34
C THR A 696 13.44 20.56 47.71
N VAL A 697 12.93 21.38 48.62
CA VAL A 697 13.67 22.53 49.16
C VAL A 697 14.45 22.09 50.41
N LEU A 698 15.77 22.19 50.32
CA LEU A 698 16.71 21.81 51.36
C LEU A 698 17.27 23.06 52.03
N MET A 699 17.51 23.00 53.33
CA MET A 699 18.35 23.95 54.06
C MET A 699 19.69 23.31 54.40
N VAL A 700 20.75 24.11 54.35
CA VAL A 700 22.11 23.69 54.72
C VAL A 700 22.42 24.28 56.10
N GLN A 701 22.70 23.40 57.07
CA GLN A 701 23.08 23.80 58.42
C GLN A 701 24.60 23.94 58.56
N GLU A 702 25.02 24.61 59.64
CA GLU A 702 26.43 24.76 60.03
C GLU A 702 27.13 23.38 60.08
N GLY A 703 28.14 23.19 59.23
CA GLY A 703 28.80 21.90 59.00
C GLY A 703 28.40 21.18 57.70
N GLY A 704 27.62 21.83 56.82
CA GLY A 704 27.34 21.36 55.46
C GLY A 704 26.27 20.27 55.35
N LYS A 705 25.48 20.05 56.41
CA LYS A 705 24.42 19.04 56.42
C LYS A 705 23.17 19.57 55.72
N GLU A 706 22.72 18.88 54.67
CA GLU A 706 21.49 19.19 53.94
C GLU A 706 20.28 18.51 54.61
N ILE A 707 19.23 19.30 54.90
CA ILE A 707 18.00 18.82 55.54
C ILE A 707 16.79 19.37 54.80
N ASP A 708 15.76 18.55 54.58
CA ASP A 708 14.50 19.01 54.01
C ASP A 708 13.80 20.03 54.92
N MET A 709 13.48 21.19 54.36
CA MET A 709 12.80 22.29 55.05
C MET A 709 11.34 21.96 55.35
N ARG A 710 10.71 21.06 54.60
CA ARG A 710 9.29 20.74 54.76
C ARG A 710 9.03 20.20 56.18
N GLY A 711 8.16 20.90 56.91
CA GLY A 711 7.80 20.55 58.29
C GLY A 711 8.86 20.85 59.34
N ARG A 712 9.99 21.49 58.98
CA ARG A 712 11.12 21.76 59.88
C ARG A 712 11.52 23.24 59.99
N CYS A 713 10.86 24.13 59.25
CA CYS A 713 11.10 25.58 59.28
C CYS A 713 9.95 26.36 59.93
N SER A 714 10.28 27.51 60.51
CA SER A 714 9.33 28.45 61.12
C SER A 714 8.47 29.17 60.07
N ALA A 715 7.38 29.83 60.50
CA ALA A 715 6.52 30.59 59.59
C ALA A 715 7.29 31.70 58.86
N GLY A 716 8.16 32.44 59.55
CA GLY A 716 8.98 33.48 58.94
C GLY A 716 10.02 32.93 57.97
N GLN A 717 10.67 31.80 58.30
CA GLN A 717 11.60 31.13 57.37
C GLN A 717 10.90 30.65 56.10
N LYS A 718 9.67 30.14 56.20
CA LYS A 718 8.86 29.74 55.03
C LYS A 718 8.53 30.93 54.14
N MET A 719 8.13 32.05 54.74
CA MET A 719 7.79 33.27 54.01
C MET A 719 9.01 33.83 53.27
N LEU A 720 10.14 33.95 53.96
CA LEU A 720 11.40 34.43 53.37
C LEU A 720 11.88 33.51 52.24
N ALA A 721 11.92 32.19 52.47
CA ALA A 721 12.32 31.22 51.46
C ALA A 721 11.43 31.31 50.21
N SER A 722 10.11 31.44 50.40
CA SER A 722 9.14 31.55 49.30
C SER A 722 9.34 32.84 48.48
N LEU A 723 9.65 33.96 49.13
CA LEU A 723 9.94 35.23 48.46
C LEU A 723 11.23 35.15 47.63
N ILE A 724 12.32 34.68 48.24
CA ILE A 724 13.63 34.54 47.58
C ILE A 724 13.53 33.59 46.38
N ILE A 725 12.89 32.43 46.53
CA ILE A 725 12.68 31.47 45.43
C ILE A 725 11.91 32.13 44.27
N ARG A 726 10.86 32.90 44.57
CA ARG A 726 10.07 33.60 43.54
C ARG A 726 10.86 34.67 42.79
N ILE A 727 11.71 35.42 43.49
CA ILE A 727 12.60 36.41 42.88
C ILE A 727 13.61 35.71 41.97
N ALA A 728 14.26 34.65 42.45
CA ALA A 728 15.21 33.86 41.66
C ALA A 728 14.56 33.26 40.40
N LEU A 729 13.34 32.72 40.52
CA LEU A 729 12.59 32.21 39.37
C LEU A 729 12.24 33.33 38.36
N ALA A 730 11.76 34.48 38.84
CA ALA A 730 11.44 35.63 38.00
C ALA A 730 12.68 36.23 37.31
N GLU A 731 13.86 36.04 37.89
CA GLU A 731 15.14 36.45 37.32
C GLU A 731 15.62 35.49 36.24
N VAL A 732 15.58 34.19 36.51
CA VAL A 732 16.07 33.15 35.59
C VAL A 732 15.15 32.93 34.39
N PHE A 733 13.82 33.04 34.58
CA PHE A 733 12.82 32.79 33.53
C PHE A 733 12.18 34.06 32.95
N GLY A 734 12.26 35.20 33.64
CA GLY A 734 11.58 36.43 33.20
C GLY A 734 12.13 37.07 31.94
N GLY A 735 13.34 36.68 31.48
CA GLY A 735 13.93 37.19 30.24
C GLY A 735 13.91 38.73 30.16
N LEU A 736 13.29 39.26 29.10
CA LEU A 736 13.11 40.70 28.86
C LEU A 736 11.96 41.33 29.69
N CYS A 737 11.11 40.53 30.33
CA CYS A 737 9.95 40.98 31.10
C CYS A 737 9.95 40.32 32.49
N SER A 738 10.84 40.80 33.35
CA SER A 738 10.95 40.36 34.74
C SER A 738 10.16 41.30 35.65
N MET A 739 8.84 41.11 35.65
CA MET A 739 7.94 41.79 36.58
C MET A 739 7.59 40.85 37.73
N ILE A 740 7.58 41.39 38.96
CA ILE A 740 7.14 40.65 40.15
C ILE A 740 6.21 41.54 40.97
N ALA A 741 5.10 40.97 41.42
CA ALA A 741 4.16 41.60 42.34
C ALA A 741 4.31 40.94 43.70
N LEU A 742 4.62 41.74 44.72
CA LEU A 742 4.78 41.30 46.10
C LEU A 742 3.66 41.93 46.93
N ASP A 743 2.62 41.14 47.21
CA ASP A 743 1.50 41.55 48.05
C ASP A 743 1.76 41.12 49.49
N GLU A 744 1.70 42.08 50.42
CA GLU A 744 2.03 41.91 51.84
C GLU A 744 3.30 41.08 52.14
N PRO A 745 4.48 41.40 51.53
CA PRO A 745 5.68 40.55 51.62
C PRO A 745 6.31 40.51 53.03
N THR A 746 5.91 41.39 53.93
CA THR A 746 6.43 41.47 55.30
C THR A 746 5.72 40.53 56.28
N THR A 747 4.69 39.81 55.84
CA THR A 747 3.89 38.93 56.68
C THR A 747 4.75 37.86 57.36
N ASN A 748 4.68 37.78 58.70
CA ASN A 748 5.46 36.86 59.55
C ASN A 748 7.00 37.04 59.50
N LEU A 749 7.51 38.17 58.98
CA LEU A 749 8.93 38.52 59.06
C LEU A 749 9.18 39.44 60.27
N ASP A 750 10.36 39.36 60.87
CA ASP A 750 10.83 40.29 61.90
C ASP A 750 11.46 41.54 61.25
N ASP A 751 11.57 42.62 62.02
CA ASP A 751 12.01 43.93 61.50
C ASP A 751 13.38 43.84 60.80
N GLY A 752 14.32 43.05 61.34
CA GLY A 752 15.63 42.85 60.74
C GLY A 752 15.60 42.13 59.38
N LYS A 753 14.74 41.13 59.20
CA LYS A 753 14.56 40.47 57.89
C LYS A 753 13.79 41.35 56.92
N VAL A 754 12.87 42.19 57.40
CA VAL A 754 12.16 43.17 56.56
C VAL A 754 13.14 44.20 56.01
N GLU A 755 14.03 44.75 56.87
CA GLU A 755 15.08 45.68 56.45
C GLU A 755 16.04 45.03 55.46
N GLY A 756 16.59 43.85 55.78
CA GLY A 756 17.50 43.15 54.86
C GLY A 756 16.85 42.81 53.51
N MET A 757 15.55 42.48 53.49
CA MET A 757 14.82 42.24 52.25
C MET A 757 14.60 43.53 51.45
N ALA A 758 14.34 44.65 52.12
CA ALA A 758 14.20 45.96 51.48
C ALA A 758 15.51 46.39 50.82
N ASP A 759 16.65 46.22 51.51
CA ASP A 759 17.98 46.53 50.97
C ASP A 759 18.28 45.70 49.71
N VAL A 760 18.02 44.39 49.76
CA VAL A 760 18.20 43.51 48.61
C VAL A 760 17.30 43.88 47.44
N LEU A 761 16.06 44.31 47.68
CA LEU A 761 15.16 44.78 46.62
C LEU A 761 15.64 46.10 46.00
N VAL A 762 16.17 47.02 46.80
CA VAL A 762 16.75 48.29 46.32
C VAL A 762 17.98 48.00 45.46
N GLU A 763 18.91 47.16 45.94
CA GLU A 763 20.10 46.73 45.17
C GLU A 763 19.70 46.06 43.85
N LEU A 764 18.70 45.17 43.87
CA LEU A 764 18.18 44.52 42.65
C LEU A 764 17.61 45.54 41.66
N ILE A 765 16.95 46.59 42.13
CA ILE A 765 16.42 47.67 41.29
C ILE A 765 17.57 48.51 40.72
N GLU A 766 18.56 48.87 41.54
CA GLU A 766 19.72 49.65 41.12
C GLU A 766 20.57 48.90 40.08
N ALA A 767 20.84 47.61 40.32
CA ALA A 767 21.53 46.72 39.38
C ALA A 767 20.80 46.64 38.03
N ARG A 768 19.46 46.76 38.03
CA ARG A 768 18.62 46.74 36.82
C ARG A 768 18.50 48.12 36.13
N GLN A 769 18.75 49.22 36.84
CA GLN A 769 18.68 50.59 36.30
C GLN A 769 20.00 51.06 35.67
N ALA A 770 21.12 50.35 35.88
CA ALA A 770 22.43 50.73 35.34
C ALA A 770 22.44 50.77 33.80
N VAL A 771 22.76 51.93 33.25
CA VAL A 771 22.92 52.22 31.80
C VAL A 771 24.40 52.12 31.44
N ASP A 772 24.74 51.62 30.26
CA ASP A 772 26.13 51.61 29.79
C ASP A 772 26.61 53.01 29.32
N GLU A 773 27.91 53.14 29.02
CA GLU A 773 28.54 54.39 28.57
C GLU A 773 27.94 54.94 27.25
N ASN A 774 27.14 54.14 26.55
CA ASN A 774 26.48 54.49 25.29
C ASN A 774 24.99 54.84 25.47
N GLY A 775 24.49 54.93 26.70
CA GLY A 775 23.10 55.31 26.96
C GLY A 775 22.09 54.19 26.68
N GLN A 776 22.52 52.94 26.49
CA GLN A 776 21.63 51.80 26.44
C GLN A 776 21.42 51.22 27.83
N ILE A 777 20.14 50.99 28.19
CA ILE A 777 19.79 50.24 29.40
C ILE A 777 20.53 48.91 29.29
N ARG A 778 21.45 48.60 30.22
CA ARG A 778 22.17 47.32 30.17
C ARG A 778 21.14 46.22 30.23
N GLY A 779 20.93 45.53 29.12
CA GLY A 779 20.30 44.22 29.11
C GLY A 779 21.20 43.27 29.90
N ARG A 780 21.00 43.23 31.22
CA ARG A 780 21.48 42.24 32.20
C ARG A 780 22.70 41.43 31.76
N GLN A 781 23.88 42.05 31.82
CA GLN A 781 25.13 41.33 32.09
C GLN A 781 25.35 41.24 33.60
N MET A 782 24.36 40.70 34.31
CA MET A 782 24.62 39.89 35.50
C MET A 782 24.38 38.45 35.05
N GLN A 783 25.11 38.03 34.02
CA GLN A 783 25.60 36.66 34.05
C GLN A 783 26.50 36.64 35.27
N VAL A 784 26.14 35.81 36.25
CA VAL A 784 27.10 35.24 37.19
C VAL A 784 28.41 35.05 36.42
N ARG A 785 29.47 35.74 36.83
CA ARG A 785 30.81 35.42 36.34
C ARG A 785 31.04 33.96 36.74
N ILE A 786 30.88 33.06 35.77
CA ILE A 786 31.43 31.70 35.80
C ILE A 786 32.95 31.82 35.76
#